data_AF-A0A8T3YQP3-F1
#
_entry.id   AF-A0A8T3YQP3-F1
#
_cell.length_a   1.000
_cell.length_b   1.000
_cell.length_c   1.000
_cell.angle_alpha   90.00
_cell.angle_beta   90.00
_cell.angle_gamma   90.00
#
_symmetry.space_group_name_H-M   'P 1'
#
loop_
_entity.id
_entity.type
_entity.pdbx_description
1 polymer ?
#
loop_
_entity_poly.entity_id
_entity_poly.type
_entity_poly.pdbx_seq_one_letter_code
_entity_poly.pdbx_strand_id
1 'polypeptide(L)'
;MAKDDLPEPPAPPIGLSEGRRNGLFSRLFSKKKDVFSEIKIEPILTSELDYEEKKGLAELEKKETLVKKHISKEQGFLHITKQKILEATGRVKSERDVDKIKELLKHKTLIIDQKEKRVNEIKALLKRQEQTYFLSNIQLSKDKKDAHANLKKLQESEKKLIKKDLLVTQRYAHIKKHEQELEEKAEKLHNWEHNLVKERKELNEANELLKKEEDSIVKKIDYYISLMKKVHAEELKTKKLAIKAVNMEKKYQRLLEEEQKMNTIRQELAQKEKILQSREQNVMAAEQDVADSRKKLTREQNALIGKVAELETVKQEIDIKQRNLSKHSKEINEKAANLTELDNKLSLKSAGIDRKTQQLWDEEQKLSQLKEEINEKNAQLKSSEKNLLKQQEEIKEDKRLLDKEQNAIILKVAKLEKTEKEYELKERQFTKMSKEMNEKIAKAEKLEQKYQQLLTEEQKLKIIKSELAQKEMDLNLQEEGVIKAEKDVADSKALLNKEQSAIIVEVARLERVKKEISLKHKEAIRLSEETARKEKELKRREEYLLPYEEKAKAIEEKLKMRKLELNEKETKINLMLEDAQANKAMVGREESAFTQTLSKIESDKKLIAEKEKEVLSLVNSMEKEKLAIAKKEKHLDAKLEEIKRADAEHHKKIIHINGLMSKLNAKENTVNKGLEDLKRVKYLLAKKKELEEVNERLQRRVSELFGKVEGKYLKGGKEGQNSYTKSEAEQNLIKKQMAKKQKEWTKDLKLPPVKLAQMNSILGKLSAEISNVTDLIENGMHDEAYAKLKKLKEYYQKLPEQGQHKKRMYYVILELENKLKMAEVSVN
;
A
#
# COMPACT_ATOMS: atom_id res chain seq x y z
N MET A 1 -26.17 -20.42 -6.76
CA MET A 1 -26.73 -19.28 -6.00
C MET A 1 -26.19 -18.00 -6.61
N ALA A 2 -27.12 -17.12 -6.95
CA ALA A 2 -26.99 -16.06 -7.95
C ALA A 2 -25.94 -15.00 -7.61
N LYS A 3 -25.22 -14.54 -8.65
CA LYS A 3 -24.53 -13.24 -8.66
C LYS A 3 -25.35 -12.35 -9.60
N ASP A 4 -25.93 -11.30 -9.02
CA ASP A 4 -26.63 -10.25 -9.74
C ASP A 4 -25.60 -9.33 -10.41
N ASP A 5 -25.55 -9.37 -11.73
CA ASP A 5 -24.87 -8.39 -12.57
C ASP A 5 -25.80 -7.17 -12.74
N LEU A 6 -25.45 -6.06 -12.09
CA LEU A 6 -26.06 -4.75 -12.33
C LEU A 6 -25.27 -4.02 -13.43
N PRO A 7 -25.92 -3.50 -14.50
CA PRO A 7 -25.25 -2.79 -15.57
C PRO A 7 -24.97 -1.33 -15.19
N GLU A 8 -23.72 -0.90 -15.40
CA GLU A 8 -23.30 0.51 -15.31
C GLU A 8 -24.02 1.39 -16.36
N PRO A 9 -24.32 2.66 -16.04
CA PRO A 9 -24.91 3.59 -17.00
C PRO A 9 -23.87 4.08 -18.02
N PRO A 10 -24.26 4.30 -19.30
CA PRO A 10 -23.33 4.70 -20.33
C PRO A 10 -22.90 6.16 -20.15
N ALA A 11 -21.59 6.39 -20.26
CA ALA A 11 -20.99 7.72 -20.33
C ALA A 11 -21.55 8.52 -21.54
N PRO A 12 -21.83 9.82 -21.38
CA PRO A 12 -22.27 10.65 -22.48
C PRO A 12 -21.11 10.98 -23.45
N PRO A 13 -21.38 11.06 -24.76
CA PRO A 13 -20.35 11.29 -25.77
C PRO A 13 -19.88 12.75 -25.73
N ILE A 14 -18.57 12.93 -25.54
CA ILE A 14 -17.87 14.18 -25.82
C ILE A 14 -17.56 14.20 -27.31
N GLY A 15 -18.12 15.16 -28.04
CA GLY A 15 -17.74 15.45 -29.41
C GLY A 15 -18.85 16.07 -30.23
N LEU A 16 -19.09 17.37 -30.07
CA LEU A 16 -19.76 18.16 -31.11
C LEU A 16 -19.05 19.49 -31.30
N SER A 17 -18.69 19.69 -32.55
CA SER A 17 -17.96 20.79 -33.14
C SER A 17 -18.70 22.13 -33.07
N GLU A 18 -17.90 23.19 -33.08
CA GLU A 18 -18.29 24.57 -33.27
C GLU A 18 -19.16 24.75 -34.52
N GLY A 19 -20.34 25.35 -34.35
CA GLY A 19 -21.15 25.81 -35.47
C GLY A 19 -22.63 25.88 -35.13
N ARG A 20 -23.10 27.11 -34.90
CA ARG A 20 -24.50 27.62 -34.87
C ARG A 20 -24.87 28.28 -33.53
N ARG A 21 -24.62 29.58 -33.45
CA ARG A 21 -25.45 30.52 -32.70
C ARG A 21 -25.91 31.59 -33.66
N ASN A 22 -27.16 31.49 -34.09
CA ASN A 22 -28.04 32.57 -34.54
C ASN A 22 -29.40 31.96 -34.88
N GLY A 23 -30.41 32.19 -34.04
CA GLY A 23 -31.79 31.82 -34.35
C GLY A 23 -32.59 31.32 -33.16
N LEU A 24 -32.94 32.22 -32.24
CA LEU A 24 -33.88 31.90 -31.16
C LEU A 24 -34.82 33.08 -30.80
N PHE A 25 -35.17 33.93 -31.78
CA PHE A 25 -36.15 35.02 -31.61
C PHE A 25 -37.18 35.16 -32.75
N SER A 26 -37.45 34.10 -33.52
CA SER A 26 -38.35 34.19 -34.70
C SER A 26 -39.73 33.52 -34.52
N ARG A 27 -40.18 33.21 -33.30
CA ARG A 27 -41.38 32.38 -33.06
C ARG A 27 -42.41 32.96 -32.08
N LEU A 28 -42.80 34.24 -32.24
CA LEU A 28 -43.93 34.78 -31.45
C LEU A 28 -45.03 35.54 -32.20
N PHE A 29 -45.00 35.69 -33.53
CA PHE A 29 -46.13 36.30 -34.25
C PHE A 29 -46.43 35.58 -35.57
N SER A 30 -47.23 34.52 -35.49
CA SER A 30 -47.94 33.99 -36.65
C SER A 30 -49.29 33.43 -36.23
N LYS A 31 -50.34 34.26 -36.29
CA LYS A 31 -51.73 33.85 -36.58
C LYS A 31 -52.67 35.07 -36.68
N LYS A 32 -53.52 35.01 -37.71
CA LYS A 32 -54.63 35.91 -38.13
C LYS A 32 -54.24 36.94 -39.19
N LYS A 33 -54.93 37.07 -40.32
CA LYS A 33 -56.03 36.32 -40.95
C LYS A 33 -56.11 36.83 -42.40
N ASP A 34 -56.69 35.99 -43.24
CA ASP A 34 -57.24 36.26 -44.57
C ASP A 34 -57.91 37.65 -44.72
N VAL A 35 -57.85 38.28 -45.89
CA VAL A 35 -58.90 38.33 -46.95
C VAL A 35 -58.42 39.25 -48.09
N PHE A 36 -58.79 38.90 -49.34
CA PHE A 36 -58.78 39.67 -50.59
C PHE A 36 -57.58 39.52 -51.54
N SER A 37 -57.63 38.39 -52.23
CA SER A 37 -57.28 38.22 -53.63
C SER A 37 -58.17 39.06 -54.58
N GLU A 38 -57.60 39.35 -55.76
CA GLU A 38 -58.24 39.65 -57.05
C GLU A 38 -58.98 40.98 -57.24
N ILE A 39 -58.50 41.77 -58.22
CA ILE A 39 -59.29 42.21 -59.38
C ILE A 39 -58.29 42.61 -60.50
N LYS A 40 -58.34 41.85 -61.60
CA LYS A 40 -57.89 42.26 -62.94
C LYS A 40 -58.89 43.27 -63.50
N ILE A 41 -58.44 44.37 -64.09
CA ILE A 41 -59.22 45.10 -65.10
C ILE A 41 -58.29 45.51 -66.26
N GLU A 42 -58.72 45.10 -67.44
CA GLU A 42 -58.20 45.37 -68.78
C GLU A 42 -58.42 46.82 -69.26
N PRO A 43 -57.77 47.25 -70.35
CA PRO A 43 -57.70 48.64 -70.79
C PRO A 43 -58.80 49.01 -71.80
N ILE A 44 -59.38 50.22 -71.73
CA ILE A 44 -60.10 50.83 -72.87
C ILE A 44 -59.73 52.31 -73.05
N LEU A 45 -59.32 52.55 -74.29
CA LEU A 45 -59.05 53.73 -75.09
C LEU A 45 -59.92 54.99 -74.89
N THR A 46 -59.26 56.14 -75.14
CA THR A 46 -59.60 57.28 -76.03
C THR A 46 -59.08 58.56 -75.38
N SER A 47 -58.49 59.53 -76.06
CA SER A 47 -58.47 59.88 -77.47
C SER A 47 -57.18 60.60 -77.83
N GLU A 48 -56.76 60.36 -79.07
CA GLU A 48 -55.71 61.08 -79.79
C GLU A 48 -56.12 62.54 -79.99
N LEU A 49 -55.31 63.46 -79.47
CA LEU A 49 -55.07 64.82 -79.96
C LEU A 49 -54.09 65.45 -78.96
N ASP A 50 -52.79 65.23 -79.22
CA ASP A 50 -51.62 66.02 -78.74
C ASP A 50 -50.31 65.23 -78.94
N TYR A 51 -50.25 64.34 -79.93
CA TYR A 51 -49.10 63.45 -80.13
C TYR A 51 -47.87 64.18 -80.72
N GLU A 52 -48.02 65.41 -81.23
CA GLU A 52 -46.89 66.22 -81.70
C GLU A 52 -46.42 67.27 -80.68
N GLU A 53 -47.30 67.86 -79.85
CA GLU A 53 -46.89 68.78 -78.78
C GLU A 53 -46.23 68.06 -77.59
N LYS A 54 -46.68 66.84 -77.23
CA LYS A 54 -46.04 66.03 -76.18
C LYS A 54 -44.69 65.46 -76.60
N LYS A 55 -44.42 65.27 -77.89
CA LYS A 55 -43.10 64.80 -78.38
C LYS A 55 -42.05 65.91 -78.30
N GLY A 56 -42.44 67.16 -78.61
CA GLY A 56 -41.59 68.34 -78.46
C GLY A 56 -41.26 68.65 -77.00
N LEU A 57 -42.25 68.59 -76.09
CA LEU A 57 -42.04 68.81 -74.66
C LEU A 57 -41.23 67.68 -73.99
N ALA A 58 -41.48 66.41 -74.35
CA ALA A 58 -40.71 65.30 -73.80
C ALA A 58 -39.26 65.26 -74.29
N GLU A 59 -38.97 65.73 -75.51
CA GLU A 59 -37.59 65.90 -75.99
C GLU A 59 -36.87 67.09 -75.32
N LEU A 60 -37.59 68.19 -75.05
CA LEU A 60 -37.06 69.32 -74.30
C LEU A 60 -36.80 68.95 -72.83
N GLU A 61 -37.72 68.26 -72.15
CA GLU A 61 -37.50 67.76 -70.78
C GLU A 61 -36.36 66.73 -70.74
N LYS A 62 -36.22 65.86 -71.75
CA LYS A 62 -35.07 64.93 -71.84
C LYS A 62 -33.76 65.67 -72.04
N LYS A 63 -33.72 66.74 -72.86
CA LYS A 63 -32.51 67.57 -73.05
C LYS A 63 -32.19 68.36 -71.79
N GLU A 64 -33.18 68.95 -71.13
CA GLU A 64 -33.00 69.71 -69.88
C GLU A 64 -32.53 68.81 -68.73
N THR A 65 -33.10 67.61 -68.58
CA THR A 65 -32.65 66.62 -67.59
C THR A 65 -31.25 66.10 -67.89
N LEU A 66 -30.87 65.91 -69.16
CA LEU A 66 -29.50 65.54 -69.53
C LEU A 66 -28.49 66.65 -69.17
N VAL A 67 -28.85 67.92 -69.41
CA VAL A 67 -28.01 69.09 -69.09
C VAL A 67 -27.88 69.25 -67.58
N LYS A 68 -28.98 69.16 -66.81
CA LYS A 68 -28.95 69.20 -65.33
C LYS A 68 -28.13 68.05 -64.76
N LYS A 69 -28.20 66.85 -65.35
CA LYS A 69 -27.40 65.68 -64.94
C LYS A 69 -25.91 65.86 -65.27
N HIS A 70 -25.56 66.52 -66.37
CA HIS A 70 -24.18 66.88 -66.68
C HIS A 70 -23.62 67.92 -65.72
N ILE A 71 -24.38 68.99 -65.43
CA ILE A 71 -24.00 70.02 -64.46
C ILE A 71 -23.80 69.43 -63.06
N SER A 72 -24.72 68.56 -62.61
CA SER A 72 -24.62 67.89 -61.31
C SER A 72 -23.40 66.95 -61.22
N LYS A 73 -23.11 66.18 -62.29
CA LYS A 73 -21.89 65.36 -62.35
C LYS A 73 -20.61 66.20 -62.29
N GLU A 74 -20.54 67.30 -63.04
CA GLU A 74 -19.36 68.18 -63.00
C GLU A 74 -19.18 68.88 -61.64
N GLN A 75 -20.26 69.30 -60.99
CA GLN A 75 -20.20 69.84 -59.62
C GLN A 75 -19.75 68.78 -58.60
N GLY A 76 -20.20 67.54 -58.74
CA GLY A 76 -19.73 66.41 -57.94
C GLY A 76 -18.23 66.13 -58.12
N PHE A 77 -17.74 66.14 -59.37
CA PHE A 77 -16.30 66.03 -59.64
C PHE A 77 -15.49 67.19 -59.05
N LEU A 78 -16.01 68.42 -59.09
CA LEU A 78 -15.37 69.58 -58.48
C LEU A 78 -15.26 69.42 -56.96
N HIS A 79 -16.32 68.92 -56.31
CA HIS A 79 -16.35 68.74 -54.86
C HIS A 79 -15.38 67.64 -54.40
N ILE A 80 -15.37 66.48 -55.07
CA ILE A 80 -14.45 65.37 -54.78
C ILE A 80 -12.99 65.81 -54.98
N THR A 81 -12.72 66.62 -56.01
CA THR A 81 -11.37 67.11 -56.29
C THR A 81 -10.89 68.10 -55.22
N LYS A 82 -11.77 68.98 -54.72
CA LYS A 82 -11.46 69.89 -53.59
C LYS A 82 -11.17 69.09 -52.30
N GLN A 83 -11.92 68.02 -52.04
CA GLN A 83 -11.76 67.21 -50.84
C GLN A 83 -10.44 66.42 -50.84
N LYS A 84 -10.07 65.81 -51.98
CA LYS A 84 -8.77 65.13 -52.12
C LYS A 84 -7.57 66.07 -51.98
N ILE A 85 -7.71 67.35 -52.30
CA ILE A 85 -6.67 68.37 -52.10
C ILE A 85 -6.51 68.72 -50.61
N LEU A 86 -7.61 68.80 -49.86
CA LEU A 86 -7.58 69.01 -48.41
C LEU A 86 -6.92 67.82 -47.67
N GLU A 87 -7.20 66.59 -48.11
CA GLU A 87 -6.59 65.40 -47.51
C GLU A 87 -5.10 65.26 -47.82
N ALA A 88 -4.66 65.65 -49.03
CA ALA A 88 -3.26 65.61 -49.42
C ALA A 88 -2.41 66.69 -48.72
N THR A 89 -2.99 67.84 -48.38
CA THR A 89 -2.31 68.94 -47.67
C THR A 89 -2.08 68.64 -46.18
N GLY A 90 -2.87 67.74 -45.58
CA GLY A 90 -2.70 67.31 -44.18
C GLY A 90 -1.59 66.29 -43.91
N ARG A 91 -0.90 65.76 -44.94
CA ARG A 91 0.09 64.66 -44.80
C ARG A 91 1.49 64.97 -45.37
N VAL A 92 1.94 66.22 -45.31
CA VAL A 92 3.26 66.61 -45.85
C VAL A 92 4.23 66.87 -44.71
N LYS A 93 5.36 66.15 -44.68
CA LYS A 93 6.39 66.23 -43.63
C LYS A 93 7.73 66.84 -44.11
N SER A 94 7.84 67.32 -45.35
CA SER A 94 9.08 67.92 -45.86
C SER A 94 8.85 69.18 -46.71
N GLU A 95 9.76 70.14 -46.58
CA GLU A 95 9.66 71.47 -47.21
C GLU A 95 9.84 71.44 -48.75
N ARG A 96 10.52 70.41 -49.30
CA ARG A 96 10.64 70.21 -50.76
C ARG A 96 9.34 69.74 -51.42
N ASP A 97 8.46 69.08 -50.67
CA ASP A 97 7.16 68.65 -51.17
C ASP A 97 6.17 69.82 -51.24
N VAL A 98 6.38 70.85 -50.42
CA VAL A 98 5.53 72.06 -50.37
C VAL A 98 5.61 72.85 -51.68
N ASP A 99 6.81 72.98 -52.27
CA ASP A 99 6.96 73.76 -53.51
C ASP A 99 6.43 73.02 -54.74
N LYS A 100 6.58 71.69 -54.81
CA LYS A 100 5.89 70.86 -55.83
C LYS A 100 4.37 70.90 -55.68
N ILE A 101 3.86 70.95 -54.45
CA ILE A 101 2.42 71.07 -54.19
C ILE A 101 1.91 72.47 -54.55
N LYS A 102 2.68 73.54 -54.31
CA LYS A 102 2.33 74.91 -54.76
C LYS A 102 2.27 75.01 -56.28
N GLU A 103 3.17 74.35 -57.00
CA GLU A 103 3.17 74.35 -58.47
C GLU A 103 2.00 73.53 -59.05
N LEU A 104 1.70 72.37 -58.47
CA LEU A 104 0.51 71.57 -58.80
C LEU A 104 -0.81 72.28 -58.45
N LEU A 105 -0.83 73.06 -57.36
CA LEU A 105 -1.97 73.90 -57.00
C LEU A 105 -2.18 75.00 -58.04
N LYS A 106 -1.14 75.71 -58.47
CA LYS A 106 -1.25 76.71 -59.55
C LYS A 106 -1.83 76.12 -60.83
N HIS A 107 -1.33 74.96 -61.25
CA HIS A 107 -1.80 74.31 -62.48
C HIS A 107 -3.24 73.78 -62.38
N LYS A 108 -3.68 73.38 -61.18
CA LYS A 108 -5.07 72.92 -60.95
C LYS A 108 -6.06 74.06 -60.75
N THR A 109 -5.65 75.18 -60.15
CA THR A 109 -6.49 76.38 -60.06
C THR A 109 -6.84 76.90 -61.46
N LEU A 110 -5.87 76.89 -62.39
CA LEU A 110 -6.12 77.23 -63.79
C LEU A 110 -7.18 76.32 -64.46
N ILE A 111 -7.19 75.02 -64.14
CA ILE A 111 -8.17 74.06 -64.67
C ILE A 111 -9.56 74.31 -64.07
N ILE A 112 -9.63 74.70 -62.78
CA ILE A 112 -10.89 75.07 -62.12
C ILE A 112 -11.47 76.33 -62.77
N ASP A 113 -10.66 77.36 -62.98
CA ASP A 113 -11.09 78.61 -63.61
C ASP A 113 -11.58 78.38 -65.05
N GLN A 114 -10.92 77.52 -65.82
CA GLN A 114 -11.36 77.14 -67.17
C GLN A 114 -12.71 76.40 -67.16
N LYS A 115 -12.94 75.49 -66.20
CA LYS A 115 -14.21 74.77 -66.08
C LYS A 115 -15.34 75.69 -65.62
N GLU A 116 -15.06 76.62 -64.71
CA GLU A 116 -16.03 77.62 -64.26
C GLU A 116 -16.43 78.57 -65.39
N LYS A 117 -15.47 78.95 -66.24
CA LYS A 117 -15.74 79.72 -67.48
C LYS A 117 -16.68 78.97 -68.43
N ARG A 118 -16.49 77.66 -68.62
CA ARG A 118 -17.37 76.81 -69.46
C ARG A 118 -18.78 76.69 -68.88
N VAL A 119 -18.92 76.54 -67.56
CA VAL A 119 -20.24 76.51 -66.90
C VAL A 119 -20.97 77.84 -67.10
N ASN A 120 -20.27 78.96 -67.03
CA ASN A 120 -20.84 80.29 -67.25
C ASN A 120 -21.21 80.53 -68.73
N GLU A 121 -20.42 80.02 -69.69
CA GLU A 121 -20.79 80.02 -71.11
C GLU A 121 -22.05 79.19 -71.39
N ILE A 122 -22.18 78.00 -70.79
CA ILE A 122 -23.38 77.16 -70.92
C ILE A 122 -24.61 77.88 -70.38
N LYS A 123 -24.50 78.54 -69.22
CA LYS A 123 -25.59 79.36 -68.66
C LYS A 123 -25.96 80.54 -69.57
N ALA A 124 -24.97 81.20 -70.19
CA ALA A 124 -25.21 82.28 -71.12
C ALA A 124 -25.89 81.81 -72.43
N LEU A 125 -25.54 80.62 -72.93
CA LEU A 125 -26.19 80.00 -74.09
C LEU A 125 -27.65 79.61 -73.80
N LEU A 126 -27.93 79.09 -72.60
CA LEU A 126 -29.31 78.78 -72.19
C LEU A 126 -30.17 80.05 -72.15
N LYS A 127 -29.62 81.14 -71.58
CA LYS A 127 -30.30 82.45 -71.51
C LYS A 127 -30.53 83.09 -72.88
N ARG A 128 -29.63 82.87 -73.85
CA ARG A 128 -29.84 83.27 -75.25
C ARG A 128 -30.94 82.44 -75.92
N GLN A 129 -30.99 81.12 -75.70
CA GLN A 129 -32.07 80.29 -76.25
C GLN A 129 -33.45 80.70 -75.74
N GLU A 130 -33.57 81.03 -74.45
CA GLU A 130 -34.82 81.56 -73.87
C GLU A 130 -35.23 82.91 -74.51
N GLN A 131 -34.26 83.77 -74.83
CA GLN A 131 -34.51 85.03 -75.55
C GLN A 131 -34.87 84.83 -77.02
N THR A 132 -34.30 83.84 -77.72
CA THR A 132 -34.67 83.51 -79.11
C THR A 132 -36.07 82.88 -79.20
N TYR A 133 -36.47 82.09 -78.20
CA TYR A 133 -37.83 81.52 -78.12
C TYR A 133 -38.87 82.61 -77.83
N PHE A 134 -38.51 83.64 -77.06
CA PHE A 134 -39.37 84.80 -76.78
C PHE A 134 -39.50 85.74 -78.00
N LEU A 135 -38.47 85.84 -78.84
CA LEU A 135 -38.48 86.65 -80.07
C LEU A 135 -39.10 85.95 -81.30
N SER A 136 -39.24 84.62 -81.28
CA SER A 136 -39.92 83.86 -82.35
C SER A 136 -41.46 83.89 -82.28
N ASN A 137 -42.04 84.38 -81.18
CA ASN A 137 -43.49 84.44 -80.95
C ASN A 137 -44.13 85.84 -81.18
N ILE A 138 -43.37 86.80 -81.70
CA ILE A 138 -43.87 88.13 -82.08
C ILE A 138 -43.48 88.41 -83.53
N GLN A 139 -44.07 87.69 -84.50
CA GLN A 139 -43.98 88.07 -85.91
C GLN A 139 -45.13 87.50 -86.76
N LEU A 140 -46.39 87.68 -86.35
CA LEU A 140 -47.56 87.46 -87.23
C LEU A 140 -48.71 88.40 -86.84
N SER A 141 -48.73 89.63 -87.38
CA SER A 141 -49.98 90.31 -87.80
C SER A 141 -49.72 91.71 -88.39
N LYS A 142 -49.79 91.84 -89.72
CA LYS A 142 -50.22 93.01 -90.52
C LYS A 142 -50.59 92.42 -91.89
N ASP A 143 -51.72 92.65 -92.56
CA ASP A 143 -52.72 93.71 -92.48
C ASP A 143 -54.11 93.25 -93.00
N LYS A 144 -55.15 93.83 -92.38
CA LYS A 144 -56.45 94.35 -92.89
C LYS A 144 -57.19 93.68 -94.06
N LYS A 145 -58.41 93.18 -93.78
CA LYS A 145 -59.71 93.82 -94.13
C LYS A 145 -60.91 92.97 -93.64
N ASP A 146 -62.04 93.66 -93.45
CA ASP A 146 -63.41 93.16 -93.26
C ASP A 146 -63.92 92.93 -91.82
N ALA A 147 -64.28 94.08 -91.23
CA ALA A 147 -65.14 94.23 -90.07
C ALA A 147 -66.61 93.91 -90.42
N HIS A 148 -67.02 92.65 -90.22
CA HIS A 148 -68.39 92.34 -89.75
C HIS A 148 -68.55 90.91 -89.19
N ALA A 149 -67.53 90.04 -89.33
CA ALA A 149 -67.53 88.67 -88.79
C ALA A 149 -66.93 88.52 -87.37
N ASN A 150 -66.36 89.59 -86.80
CA ASN A 150 -65.62 89.54 -85.54
C ASN A 150 -66.47 89.68 -84.27
N LEU A 151 -67.71 90.18 -84.34
CA LEU A 151 -68.56 90.32 -83.15
C LEU A 151 -69.08 88.96 -82.63
N LYS A 152 -69.35 88.01 -83.53
CA LYS A 152 -69.81 86.65 -83.17
C LYS A 152 -68.67 85.78 -82.64
N LYS A 153 -67.45 85.96 -83.18
CA LYS A 153 -66.23 85.31 -82.68
C LYS A 153 -65.78 85.89 -81.33
N LEU A 154 -66.02 87.19 -81.08
CA LEU A 154 -65.71 87.81 -79.78
C LEU A 154 -66.57 87.22 -78.66
N GLN A 155 -67.88 87.08 -78.87
CA GLN A 155 -68.79 86.48 -77.89
C GLN A 155 -68.51 84.99 -77.64
N GLU A 156 -68.10 84.23 -78.67
CA GLU A 156 -67.64 82.85 -78.48
C GLU A 156 -66.27 82.77 -77.80
N SER A 157 -65.37 83.71 -78.05
CA SER A 157 -64.10 83.80 -77.33
C SER A 157 -64.28 84.21 -75.87
N GLU A 158 -65.21 85.11 -75.54
CA GLU A 158 -65.58 85.48 -74.17
C GLU A 158 -66.24 84.30 -73.44
N LYS A 159 -67.18 83.58 -74.07
CA LYS A 159 -67.74 82.35 -73.48
C LYS A 159 -66.69 81.28 -73.25
N LYS A 160 -65.71 81.13 -74.15
CA LYS A 160 -64.56 80.23 -73.97
C LYS A 160 -63.61 80.73 -72.89
N LEU A 161 -63.44 82.04 -72.72
CA LEU A 161 -62.62 82.65 -71.67
C LEU A 161 -63.27 82.45 -70.29
N ILE A 162 -64.56 82.75 -70.16
CA ILE A 162 -65.34 82.54 -68.92
C ILE A 162 -65.37 81.05 -68.56
N LYS A 163 -65.51 80.15 -69.54
CA LYS A 163 -65.44 78.69 -69.30
C LYS A 163 -64.03 78.26 -68.88
N LYS A 164 -62.97 78.87 -69.42
CA LYS A 164 -61.58 78.64 -68.98
C LYS A 164 -61.34 79.17 -67.58
N ASP A 165 -61.79 80.38 -67.24
CA ASP A 165 -61.64 80.97 -65.92
C ASP A 165 -62.43 80.20 -64.85
N LEU A 166 -63.61 79.69 -65.20
CA LEU A 166 -64.35 78.78 -64.32
C LEU A 166 -63.58 77.46 -64.11
N LEU A 167 -62.97 76.91 -65.17
CA LEU A 167 -62.15 75.70 -65.07
C LEU A 167 -60.86 75.92 -64.27
N VAL A 168 -60.24 77.10 -64.40
CA VAL A 168 -59.07 77.51 -63.62
C VAL A 168 -59.47 77.69 -62.16
N THR A 169 -60.62 78.31 -61.88
CA THR A 169 -61.14 78.48 -60.52
C THR A 169 -61.48 77.13 -59.87
N GLN A 170 -62.11 76.22 -60.63
CA GLN A 170 -62.37 74.84 -60.17
C GLN A 170 -61.07 74.07 -59.92
N ARG A 171 -60.08 74.18 -60.83
CA ARG A 171 -58.76 73.58 -60.63
C ARG A 171 -58.05 74.16 -59.41
N TYR A 172 -58.14 75.47 -59.19
CA TYR A 172 -57.55 76.13 -58.04
C TYR A 172 -58.23 75.68 -56.73
N ALA A 173 -59.55 75.51 -56.71
CA ALA A 173 -60.26 74.94 -55.58
C ALA A 173 -59.86 73.48 -55.31
N HIS A 174 -59.69 72.66 -56.37
CA HIS A 174 -59.19 71.28 -56.24
C HIS A 174 -57.74 71.23 -55.75
N ILE A 175 -56.86 72.10 -56.24
CA ILE A 175 -55.47 72.22 -55.80
C ILE A 175 -55.44 72.61 -54.33
N LYS A 176 -56.20 73.63 -53.92
CA LYS A 176 -56.26 74.08 -52.53
C LYS A 176 -56.79 73.00 -51.58
N LYS A 177 -57.77 72.21 -52.02
CA LYS A 177 -58.26 71.04 -51.28
C LYS A 177 -57.16 69.97 -51.15
N HIS A 178 -56.43 69.68 -52.21
CA HIS A 178 -55.30 68.74 -52.16
C HIS A 178 -54.14 69.25 -51.32
N GLU A 179 -53.85 70.55 -51.30
CA GLU A 179 -52.85 71.16 -50.42
C GLU A 179 -53.23 70.96 -48.95
N GLN A 180 -54.50 71.20 -48.59
CA GLN A 180 -54.99 70.92 -47.23
C GLN A 180 -54.89 69.43 -46.87
N GLU A 181 -55.28 68.52 -47.77
CA GLU A 181 -55.15 67.08 -47.55
C GLU A 181 -53.69 66.63 -47.40
N LEU A 182 -52.75 67.26 -48.12
CA LEU A 182 -51.32 67.01 -47.99
C LEU A 182 -50.75 67.57 -46.68
N GLU A 183 -51.21 68.75 -46.25
CA GLU A 183 -50.81 69.36 -44.98
C GLU A 183 -51.29 68.52 -43.79
N GLU A 184 -52.55 68.06 -43.80
CA GLU A 184 -53.06 67.12 -42.79
C GLU A 184 -52.31 65.79 -42.77
N LYS A 185 -51.94 65.26 -43.95
CA LYS A 185 -51.13 64.03 -44.05
C LYS A 185 -49.71 64.25 -43.54
N ALA A 186 -49.11 65.41 -43.82
CA ALA A 186 -47.79 65.78 -43.34
C ALA A 186 -47.78 65.93 -41.81
N GLU A 187 -48.81 66.55 -41.23
CA GLU A 187 -48.95 66.68 -39.78
C GLU A 187 -49.17 65.31 -39.10
N LYS A 188 -50.01 64.44 -39.67
CA LYS A 188 -50.17 63.06 -39.20
C LYS A 188 -48.87 62.26 -39.29
N LEU A 189 -48.10 62.42 -40.37
CA LEU A 189 -46.81 61.77 -40.54
C LEU A 189 -45.80 62.29 -39.49
N HIS A 190 -45.75 63.59 -39.26
CA HIS A 190 -44.87 64.19 -38.27
C HIS A 190 -45.18 63.71 -36.85
N ASN A 191 -46.47 63.64 -36.49
CA ASN A 191 -46.91 63.09 -35.21
C ASN A 191 -46.57 61.60 -35.06
N TRP A 192 -46.69 60.82 -36.14
CA TRP A 192 -46.31 59.41 -36.14
C TRP A 192 -44.79 59.22 -35.98
N GLU A 193 -43.98 60.02 -36.68
CA GLU A 193 -42.52 60.03 -36.53
C GLU A 193 -42.10 60.41 -35.10
N HIS A 194 -42.74 61.44 -34.52
CA HIS A 194 -42.48 61.84 -33.14
C HIS A 194 -42.81 60.71 -32.15
N ASN A 195 -43.95 60.02 -32.34
CA ASN A 195 -44.33 58.88 -31.51
C ASN A 195 -43.36 57.70 -31.67
N LEU A 196 -42.91 57.39 -32.89
CA LEU A 196 -41.90 56.35 -33.11
C LEU A 196 -40.56 56.68 -32.44
N VAL A 197 -40.14 57.95 -32.46
CA VAL A 197 -38.92 58.38 -31.75
C VAL A 197 -39.10 58.21 -30.24
N LYS A 198 -40.28 58.53 -29.71
CA LYS A 198 -40.61 58.33 -28.30
C LYS A 198 -40.59 56.84 -27.92
N GLU A 199 -41.27 55.99 -28.67
CA GLU A 199 -41.28 54.53 -28.46
C GLU A 199 -39.88 53.93 -28.54
N ARG A 200 -39.06 54.38 -29.49
CA ARG A 200 -37.67 53.93 -29.62
C ARG A 200 -36.82 54.33 -28.41
N LYS A 201 -37.08 55.51 -27.83
CA LYS A 201 -36.40 55.96 -26.62
C LYS A 201 -36.81 55.09 -25.42
N GLU A 202 -38.11 54.85 -25.25
CA GLU A 202 -38.64 53.98 -24.19
C GLU A 202 -38.11 52.54 -24.33
N LEU A 203 -38.02 52.01 -25.55
CA LEU A 203 -37.45 50.69 -25.82
C LEU A 203 -35.96 50.61 -25.46
N ASN A 204 -35.19 51.66 -25.77
CA ASN A 204 -33.77 51.72 -25.39
C ASN A 204 -33.60 51.81 -23.87
N GLU A 205 -34.43 52.58 -23.18
CA GLU A 205 -34.42 52.67 -21.71
C GLU A 205 -34.78 51.31 -21.08
N ALA A 206 -35.77 50.59 -21.62
CA ALA A 206 -36.13 49.25 -21.19
C ALA A 206 -34.99 48.24 -21.41
N ASN A 207 -34.31 48.28 -22.56
CA ASN A 207 -33.17 47.41 -22.85
C ASN A 207 -31.98 47.66 -21.91
N GLU A 208 -31.72 48.92 -21.54
CA GLU A 208 -30.67 49.26 -20.57
C GLU A 208 -31.03 48.77 -19.15
N LEU A 209 -32.30 48.79 -18.76
CA LEU A 209 -32.74 48.20 -17.49
C LEU A 209 -32.60 46.67 -17.50
N LEU A 210 -33.01 46.01 -18.59
CA LEU A 210 -32.89 44.57 -18.74
C LEU A 210 -31.43 44.13 -18.68
N LYS A 211 -30.52 44.86 -19.32
CA LYS A 211 -29.08 44.61 -19.26
C LYS A 211 -28.51 44.73 -17.84
N LYS A 212 -28.97 45.73 -17.07
CA LYS A 212 -28.58 45.86 -15.65
C LYS A 212 -29.10 44.70 -14.80
N GLU A 213 -30.30 44.20 -15.09
CA GLU A 213 -30.85 43.02 -14.41
C GLU A 213 -30.06 41.75 -14.78
N GLU A 214 -29.72 41.54 -16.05
CA GLU A 214 -28.87 40.45 -16.51
C GLU A 214 -27.51 40.49 -15.79
N ASP A 215 -26.85 41.64 -15.74
CA ASP A 215 -25.58 41.82 -15.02
C ASP A 215 -25.73 41.53 -13.51
N SER A 216 -26.86 41.93 -12.90
CA SER A 216 -27.15 41.61 -11.51
C SER A 216 -27.37 40.12 -11.28
N ILE A 217 -28.01 39.41 -12.21
CA ILE A 217 -28.24 37.97 -12.14
C ILE A 217 -26.92 37.22 -12.28
N VAL A 218 -26.07 37.61 -13.24
CA VAL A 218 -24.74 37.02 -13.43
C VAL A 218 -23.90 37.16 -12.16
N LYS A 219 -23.87 38.36 -11.54
CA LYS A 219 -23.18 38.57 -10.26
C LYS A 219 -23.69 37.66 -9.13
N LYS A 220 -25.01 37.43 -9.06
CA LYS A 220 -25.60 36.49 -8.08
C LYS A 220 -25.20 35.05 -8.37
N ILE A 221 -25.19 34.63 -9.64
CA ILE A 221 -24.75 33.29 -10.04
C ILE A 221 -23.28 33.07 -9.67
N ASP A 222 -22.40 34.02 -9.98
CA ASP A 222 -20.98 33.94 -9.63
C ASP A 222 -20.76 33.86 -8.12
N TYR A 223 -21.53 34.62 -7.35
CA TYR A 223 -21.54 34.53 -5.89
C TYR A 223 -21.93 33.13 -5.40
N TYR A 224 -23.01 32.55 -5.93
CA TYR A 224 -23.44 31.19 -5.57
C TYR A 224 -22.42 30.12 -5.99
N ILE A 225 -21.80 30.24 -7.16
CA ILE A 225 -20.74 29.33 -7.60
C ILE A 225 -19.53 29.41 -6.65
N SER A 226 -19.14 30.61 -6.24
CA SER A 226 -18.06 30.82 -5.27
C SER A 226 -18.39 30.20 -3.91
N LEU A 227 -19.62 30.37 -3.44
CA LEU A 227 -20.10 29.79 -2.19
C LEU A 227 -20.12 28.26 -2.25
N MET A 228 -20.64 27.67 -3.33
CA MET A 228 -20.66 26.22 -3.56
C MET A 228 -19.24 25.62 -3.59
N LYS A 229 -18.28 26.31 -4.22
CA LYS A 229 -16.87 25.90 -4.21
C LYS A 229 -16.28 25.88 -2.80
N LYS A 230 -16.60 26.89 -1.97
CA LYS A 230 -16.16 26.95 -0.56
C LYS A 230 -16.77 25.83 0.28
N VAL A 231 -18.08 25.57 0.13
CA VAL A 231 -18.77 24.47 0.81
C VAL A 231 -18.16 23.13 0.43
N HIS A 232 -17.94 22.87 -0.87
CA HIS A 232 -17.32 21.64 -1.32
C HIS A 232 -15.88 21.46 -0.82
N ALA A 233 -15.10 22.53 -0.73
CA ALA A 233 -13.75 22.49 -0.17
C ALA A 233 -13.75 22.11 1.32
N GLU A 234 -14.68 22.66 2.10
CA GLU A 234 -14.85 22.29 3.51
C GLU A 234 -15.39 20.86 3.67
N GLU A 235 -16.30 20.39 2.83
CA GLU A 235 -16.73 18.98 2.80
C GLU A 235 -15.56 18.02 2.50
N LEU A 236 -14.66 18.37 1.60
CA LEU A 236 -13.47 17.57 1.32
C LEU A 236 -12.50 17.57 2.52
N LYS A 237 -12.39 18.69 3.23
CA LYS A 237 -11.59 18.81 4.44
C LYS A 237 -12.16 17.96 5.58
N THR A 238 -13.47 17.98 5.79
CA THR A 238 -14.14 17.14 6.80
C THR A 238 -14.02 15.65 6.44
N LYS A 239 -14.19 15.27 5.17
CA LYS A 239 -13.94 13.88 4.71
C LYS A 239 -12.50 13.44 4.95
N LYS A 240 -11.50 14.29 4.67
CA LYS A 240 -10.08 14.00 4.97
C LYS A 240 -9.83 13.83 6.47
N LEU A 241 -10.45 14.67 7.31
CA LEU A 241 -10.35 14.55 8.77
C LEU A 241 -11.03 13.27 9.28
N ALA A 242 -12.18 12.89 8.74
CA ALA A 242 -12.87 11.65 9.07
C ALA A 242 -12.03 10.42 8.71
N ILE A 243 -11.41 10.39 7.52
CA ILE A 243 -10.49 9.31 7.11
C ILE A 243 -9.28 9.26 8.06
N LYS A 244 -8.72 10.42 8.44
CA LYS A 244 -7.61 10.48 9.41
C LYS A 244 -8.02 9.94 10.78
N ALA A 245 -9.23 10.26 11.25
CA ALA A 245 -9.77 9.74 12.51
C ALA A 245 -9.95 8.22 12.47
N VAL A 246 -10.53 7.67 11.40
CA VAL A 246 -10.69 6.21 11.21
C VAL A 246 -9.33 5.51 11.16
N ASN A 247 -8.32 6.11 10.53
CA ASN A 247 -6.98 5.54 10.49
C ASN A 247 -6.29 5.57 11.86
N MET A 248 -6.50 6.63 12.65
CA MET A 248 -5.99 6.71 14.02
C MET A 248 -6.65 5.67 14.92
N GLU A 249 -7.97 5.47 14.79
CA GLU A 249 -8.71 4.43 15.52
C GLU A 249 -8.19 3.03 15.18
N LYS A 250 -8.00 2.72 13.88
CA LYS A 250 -7.39 1.44 13.46
C LYS A 250 -5.99 1.25 14.03
N LYS A 251 -5.19 2.33 14.15
CA LYS A 251 -3.86 2.27 14.74
C LYS A 251 -3.93 2.01 16.25
N TYR A 252 -4.89 2.62 16.94
CA TYR A 252 -5.15 2.40 18.37
C TYR A 252 -5.58 0.94 18.64
N GLN A 253 -6.49 0.39 17.84
CA GLN A 253 -6.91 -1.02 17.96
C GLN A 253 -5.74 -1.99 17.77
N ARG A 254 -4.87 -1.76 16.78
CA ARG A 254 -3.66 -2.60 16.60
C ARG A 254 -2.70 -2.52 17.79
N LEU A 255 -2.50 -1.34 18.35
CA LEU A 255 -1.69 -1.14 19.55
C LEU A 255 -2.27 -1.90 20.75
N LEU A 256 -3.60 -1.89 20.90
CA LEU A 256 -4.29 -2.64 21.97
C LEU A 256 -4.13 -4.16 21.79
N GLU A 257 -4.25 -4.67 20.56
CA GLU A 257 -3.99 -6.08 20.24
C GLU A 257 -2.53 -6.49 20.49
N GLU A 258 -1.57 -5.62 20.16
CA GLU A 258 -0.15 -5.84 20.44
C GLU A 258 0.14 -5.84 21.95
N GLU A 259 -0.48 -4.95 22.71
CA GLU A 259 -0.36 -4.92 24.17
C GLU A 259 -0.92 -6.20 24.82
N GLN A 260 -2.07 -6.69 24.33
CA GLN A 260 -2.62 -7.97 24.76
C GLN A 260 -1.67 -9.13 24.46
N LYS A 261 -1.10 -9.20 23.25
CA LYS A 261 -0.09 -10.21 22.89
C LYS A 261 1.15 -10.11 23.77
N MET A 262 1.62 -8.91 24.06
CA MET A 262 2.75 -8.68 24.96
C MET A 262 2.47 -9.15 26.38
N ASN A 263 1.25 -8.95 26.88
CA ASN A 263 0.86 -9.47 28.19
C ASN A 263 0.82 -11.00 28.23
N THR A 264 0.32 -11.65 27.16
CA THR A 264 0.37 -13.12 27.05
C THR A 264 1.82 -13.62 27.05
N ILE A 265 2.70 -12.98 26.27
CA ILE A 265 4.13 -13.32 26.23
C ILE A 265 4.79 -13.15 27.62
N ARG A 266 4.46 -12.08 28.36
CA ARG A 266 4.95 -11.87 29.73
C ARG A 266 4.50 -12.97 30.67
N GLN A 267 3.26 -13.41 30.57
CA GLN A 267 2.74 -14.52 31.38
C GLN A 267 3.45 -15.85 31.04
N GLU A 268 3.65 -16.15 29.76
CA GLU A 268 4.40 -17.33 29.32
C GLU A 268 5.87 -17.30 29.79
N LEU A 269 6.52 -16.13 29.72
CA LEU A 269 7.87 -15.95 30.24
C LEU A 269 7.94 -16.20 31.75
N ALA A 270 7.02 -15.64 32.53
CA ALA A 270 6.95 -15.86 33.97
C ALA A 270 6.72 -17.35 34.32
N GLN A 271 5.93 -18.08 33.51
CA GLN A 271 5.77 -19.52 33.67
C GLN A 271 7.05 -20.30 33.34
N LYS A 272 7.72 -19.95 32.23
CA LYS A 272 9.00 -20.57 31.85
C LYS A 272 10.09 -20.32 32.89
N GLU A 273 10.11 -19.13 33.48
CA GLU A 273 11.07 -18.76 34.54
C GLU A 273 10.85 -19.59 35.81
N LYS A 274 9.58 -19.83 36.22
CA LYS A 274 9.25 -20.77 37.30
C LYS A 274 9.70 -22.21 36.99
N ILE A 275 9.55 -22.66 35.75
CA ILE A 275 10.02 -23.99 35.31
C ILE A 275 11.55 -24.05 35.32
N LEU A 276 12.22 -22.96 34.97
CA LEU A 276 13.68 -22.88 34.99
C LEU A 276 14.22 -22.97 36.42
N GLN A 277 13.63 -22.21 37.35
CA GLN A 277 14.00 -22.23 38.77
C GLN A 277 13.81 -23.61 39.40
N SER A 278 12.71 -24.32 39.07
CA SER A 278 12.51 -25.68 39.58
C SER A 278 13.51 -26.68 38.99
N ARG A 279 13.90 -26.51 37.71
CA ARG A 279 14.98 -27.29 37.10
C ARG A 279 16.34 -27.02 37.73
N GLU A 280 16.68 -25.77 38.02
CA GLU A 280 17.93 -25.42 38.73
C GLU A 280 17.98 -26.06 40.11
N GLN A 281 16.88 -26.02 40.87
CA GLN A 281 16.80 -26.71 42.16
C GLN A 281 17.02 -28.22 42.03
N ASN A 282 16.42 -28.85 41.01
CA ASN A 282 16.62 -30.29 40.74
C ASN A 282 18.06 -30.61 40.32
N VAL A 283 18.70 -29.73 39.54
CA VAL A 283 20.11 -29.89 39.15
C VAL A 283 21.02 -29.76 40.37
N MET A 284 20.81 -28.76 41.23
CA MET A 284 21.57 -28.62 42.47
C MET A 284 21.42 -29.84 43.39
N ALA A 285 20.20 -30.41 43.50
CA ALA A 285 19.97 -31.64 44.25
C ALA A 285 20.74 -32.83 43.65
N ALA A 286 20.72 -32.98 42.31
CA ALA A 286 21.46 -34.03 41.62
C ALA A 286 22.99 -33.86 41.73
N GLU A 287 23.50 -32.63 41.67
CA GLU A 287 24.92 -32.34 41.89
C GLU A 287 25.36 -32.71 43.31
N GLN A 288 24.50 -32.46 44.31
CA GLN A 288 24.75 -32.86 45.68
C GLN A 288 24.80 -34.39 45.83
N ASP A 289 23.86 -35.12 45.22
CA ASP A 289 23.85 -36.59 45.21
C ASP A 289 25.11 -37.17 44.54
N VAL A 290 25.57 -36.54 43.44
CA VAL A 290 26.82 -36.91 42.76
C VAL A 290 28.04 -36.62 43.65
N ALA A 291 28.06 -35.49 44.34
CA ALA A 291 29.14 -35.13 45.26
C ALA A 291 29.23 -36.13 46.43
N ASP A 292 28.10 -36.55 46.99
CA ASP A 292 28.07 -37.53 48.08
C ASP A 292 28.42 -38.95 47.60
N SER A 293 28.00 -39.31 46.39
CA SER A 293 28.42 -40.56 45.72
C SER A 293 29.94 -40.59 45.48
N ARG A 294 30.54 -39.46 45.06
CA ARG A 294 32.00 -39.33 44.95
C ARG A 294 32.70 -39.52 46.28
N LYS A 295 32.24 -38.87 47.35
CA LYS A 295 32.82 -39.05 48.70
C LYS A 295 32.76 -40.51 49.14
N LYS A 296 31.65 -41.21 48.87
CA LYS A 296 31.50 -42.64 49.16
C LYS A 296 32.49 -43.49 48.37
N LEU A 297 32.62 -43.23 47.07
CA LEU A 297 33.58 -43.92 46.20
C LEU A 297 35.02 -43.73 46.70
N THR A 298 35.40 -42.50 47.10
CA THR A 298 36.75 -42.23 47.64
C THR A 298 37.01 -43.00 48.95
N ARG A 299 36.00 -43.13 49.82
CA ARG A 299 36.12 -43.95 51.04
C ARG A 299 36.32 -45.43 50.72
N GLU A 300 35.56 -45.96 49.76
CA GLU A 300 35.69 -47.35 49.31
C GLU A 300 37.04 -47.61 48.65
N GLN A 301 37.53 -46.66 47.84
CA GLN A 301 38.84 -46.74 47.20
C GLN A 301 39.98 -46.72 48.23
N ASN A 302 39.89 -45.87 49.25
CA ASN A 302 40.85 -45.84 50.36
C ASN A 302 40.79 -47.13 51.20
N ALA A 303 39.60 -47.69 51.43
CA ALA A 303 39.45 -48.98 52.11
C ALA A 303 40.06 -50.14 51.28
N LEU A 304 39.96 -50.07 49.95
CA LEU A 304 40.57 -51.03 49.05
C LEU A 304 42.11 -50.94 49.08
N ILE A 305 42.65 -49.72 49.07
CA ILE A 305 44.10 -49.47 49.22
C ILE A 305 44.61 -50.04 50.55
N GLY A 306 43.86 -49.85 51.65
CA GLY A 306 44.17 -50.45 52.94
C GLY A 306 44.24 -51.98 52.89
N LYS A 307 43.26 -52.64 52.27
CA LYS A 307 43.26 -54.10 52.08
C LYS A 307 44.39 -54.60 51.20
N VAL A 308 44.79 -53.83 50.18
CA VAL A 308 45.94 -54.16 49.34
C VAL A 308 47.23 -54.11 50.16
N ALA A 309 47.41 -53.08 51.01
CA ALA A 309 48.56 -53.00 51.91
C ALA A 309 48.59 -54.14 52.96
N GLU A 310 47.43 -54.55 53.48
CA GLU A 310 47.29 -55.74 54.34
C GLU A 310 47.68 -57.03 53.59
N LEU A 311 47.28 -57.18 52.33
CA LEU A 311 47.69 -58.32 51.51
C LEU A 311 49.20 -58.32 51.22
N GLU A 312 49.80 -57.15 51.01
CA GLU A 312 51.23 -57.00 50.78
C GLU A 312 52.04 -57.41 52.04
N THR A 313 51.56 -57.04 53.23
CA THR A 313 52.17 -57.44 54.50
C THR A 313 52.02 -58.95 54.76
N VAL A 314 50.85 -59.52 54.50
CA VAL A 314 50.65 -60.99 54.56
C VAL A 314 51.56 -61.73 53.59
N LYS A 315 51.76 -61.20 52.37
CA LYS A 315 52.69 -61.76 51.39
C LYS A 315 54.14 -61.74 51.90
N GLN A 316 54.58 -60.63 52.50
CA GLN A 316 55.90 -60.54 53.12
C GLN A 316 56.05 -61.53 54.29
N GLU A 317 55.02 -61.73 55.12
CA GLU A 317 55.03 -62.74 56.17
C GLU A 317 55.13 -64.17 55.62
N ILE A 318 54.42 -64.47 54.53
CA ILE A 318 54.51 -65.75 53.83
C ILE A 318 55.93 -65.96 53.30
N ASP A 319 56.53 -64.96 52.66
CA ASP A 319 57.90 -65.03 52.17
C ASP A 319 58.91 -65.27 53.30
N ILE A 320 58.73 -64.62 54.45
CA ILE A 320 59.55 -64.85 55.65
C ILE A 320 59.36 -66.28 56.17
N LYS A 321 58.11 -66.77 56.29
CA LYS A 321 57.81 -68.15 56.71
C LYS A 321 58.39 -69.17 55.73
N GLN A 322 58.38 -68.89 54.44
CA GLN A 322 58.91 -69.77 53.40
C GLN A 322 60.44 -69.81 53.40
N ARG A 323 61.11 -68.67 53.66
CA ARG A 323 62.56 -68.64 53.94
C ARG A 323 62.90 -69.41 55.22
N ASN A 324 62.10 -69.27 56.27
CA ASN A 324 62.30 -70.00 57.52
C ASN A 324 62.08 -71.51 57.34
N LEU A 325 61.10 -71.93 56.55
CA LEU A 325 60.89 -73.34 56.16
C LEU A 325 62.06 -73.87 55.33
N SER A 326 62.60 -73.07 54.41
CA SER A 326 63.80 -73.44 53.65
C SER A 326 65.03 -73.59 54.56
N LYS A 327 65.17 -72.73 55.57
CA LYS A 327 66.24 -72.82 56.59
C LYS A 327 66.08 -74.06 57.48
N HIS A 328 64.87 -74.33 57.97
CA HIS A 328 64.58 -75.54 58.76
C HIS A 328 64.75 -76.82 57.93
N SER A 329 64.40 -76.79 56.64
CA SER A 329 64.64 -77.91 55.73
C SER A 329 66.14 -78.17 55.54
N LYS A 330 66.97 -77.13 55.46
CA LYS A 330 68.44 -77.27 55.43
C LYS A 330 69.00 -77.81 56.75
N GLU A 331 68.51 -77.33 57.90
CA GLU A 331 68.92 -77.83 59.22
C GLU A 331 68.46 -79.28 59.48
N ILE A 332 67.28 -79.68 58.98
CA ILE A 332 66.80 -81.07 58.99
C ILE A 332 67.68 -81.95 58.09
N ASN A 333 68.08 -81.45 56.92
CA ASN A 333 68.96 -82.18 56.01
C ASN A 333 70.39 -82.33 56.57
N GLU A 334 70.91 -81.33 57.29
CA GLU A 334 72.20 -81.43 57.99
C GLU A 334 72.14 -82.42 59.17
N LYS A 335 71.04 -82.43 59.93
CA LYS A 335 70.83 -83.43 61.01
C LYS A 335 70.59 -84.84 60.45
N ALA A 336 69.92 -84.96 59.31
CA ALA A 336 69.75 -86.22 58.59
C ALA A 336 71.08 -86.73 58.01
N ALA A 337 71.96 -85.83 57.52
CA ALA A 337 73.30 -86.16 57.05
C ALA A 337 74.21 -86.69 58.18
N ASN A 338 74.13 -86.10 59.37
CA ASN A 338 74.88 -86.58 60.55
C ASN A 338 74.38 -87.94 61.07
N LEU A 339 73.08 -88.24 60.91
CA LEU A 339 72.51 -89.57 61.21
C LEU A 339 72.88 -90.62 60.14
N THR A 340 72.94 -90.22 58.87
CA THR A 340 73.40 -91.11 57.79
C THR A 340 74.89 -91.37 57.83
N GLU A 341 75.73 -90.45 58.30
CA GLU A 341 77.18 -90.68 58.48
C GLU A 341 77.47 -91.74 59.57
N LEU A 342 76.61 -91.85 60.58
CA LEU A 342 76.69 -92.85 61.65
C LEU A 342 76.20 -94.23 61.21
N ASP A 343 75.15 -94.30 60.38
CA ASP A 343 74.60 -95.55 59.82
C ASP A 343 75.44 -96.08 58.64
N ASN A 344 76.03 -95.18 57.85
CA ASN A 344 76.89 -95.51 56.71
C ASN A 344 78.25 -96.10 57.12
N LYS A 345 78.76 -95.85 58.33
CA LYS A 345 79.98 -96.54 58.83
C LYS A 345 79.76 -98.04 59.08
N LEU A 346 78.52 -98.50 59.25
CA LEU A 346 78.19 -99.90 59.54
C LEU A 346 77.72 -100.68 58.31
N SER A 347 77.07 -100.04 57.33
CA SER A 347 76.54 -100.73 56.15
C SER A 347 77.41 -100.64 54.87
N LEU A 348 78.45 -99.79 54.84
CA LEU A 348 79.38 -99.60 53.69
C LEU A 348 80.48 -100.67 53.56
N LYS A 349 80.27 -101.90 54.04
CA LYS A 349 81.23 -103.00 53.78
C LYS A 349 80.78 -104.10 52.84
N SER A 350 79.52 -104.19 52.37
CA SER A 350 79.18 -105.34 51.51
C SER A 350 78.12 -105.18 50.41
N ALA A 351 77.31 -104.12 50.33
CA ALA A 351 76.17 -104.11 49.39
C ALA A 351 76.01 -102.89 48.47
N GLY A 352 76.92 -101.91 48.52
CA GLY A 352 76.76 -100.61 47.84
C GLY A 352 77.23 -100.52 46.38
N ILE A 353 77.85 -101.56 45.84
CA ILE A 353 78.45 -101.52 44.48
C ILE A 353 77.38 -101.76 43.40
N ASP A 354 76.42 -102.66 43.61
CA ASP A 354 75.49 -103.07 42.55
C ASP A 354 74.33 -102.08 42.32
N ARG A 355 74.00 -101.22 43.29
CA ARG A 355 72.90 -100.24 43.17
C ARG A 355 73.26 -98.97 42.41
N LYS A 356 74.54 -98.58 42.40
CA LYS A 356 74.99 -97.32 41.77
C LYS A 356 74.92 -97.36 40.24
N THR A 357 74.99 -98.55 39.64
CA THR A 357 74.91 -98.73 38.19
C THR A 357 73.49 -98.52 37.65
N GLN A 358 72.46 -98.76 38.46
CA GLN A 358 71.05 -98.61 38.06
C GLN A 358 70.57 -97.14 38.14
N GLN A 359 71.04 -96.37 39.12
CA GLN A 359 70.62 -94.98 39.35
C GLN A 359 71.16 -93.98 38.33
N LEU A 360 72.34 -94.25 37.74
CA LEU A 360 72.90 -93.39 36.69
C LEU A 360 72.07 -93.41 35.39
N TRP A 361 71.37 -94.50 35.10
CA TRP A 361 70.53 -94.63 33.90
C TRP A 361 69.20 -93.83 34.01
N ASP A 362 68.61 -93.78 35.21
CA ASP A 362 67.36 -93.05 35.46
C ASP A 362 67.56 -91.51 35.52
N GLU A 363 68.74 -91.03 35.92
CA GLU A 363 69.07 -89.60 35.94
C GLU A 363 69.37 -89.04 34.54
N GLU A 364 69.91 -89.85 33.64
CA GLU A 364 70.19 -89.48 32.25
C GLU A 364 68.89 -89.25 31.44
N GLN A 365 67.82 -89.99 31.75
CA GLN A 365 66.49 -89.80 31.15
C GLN A 365 65.78 -88.52 31.64
N LYS A 366 65.92 -88.16 32.91
CA LYS A 366 65.33 -86.92 33.47
C LYS A 366 66.00 -85.66 32.94
N LEU A 367 67.29 -85.72 32.60
CA LEU A 367 68.03 -84.59 32.03
C LEU A 367 67.60 -84.24 30.60
N SER A 368 67.17 -85.23 29.81
CA SER A 368 66.63 -85.02 28.46
C SER A 368 65.25 -84.35 28.47
N GLN A 369 64.36 -84.72 29.39
CA GLN A 369 63.02 -84.12 29.52
C GLN A 369 63.08 -82.65 29.96
N LEU A 370 64.03 -82.30 30.85
CA LEU A 370 64.24 -80.90 31.28
C LEU A 370 64.79 -80.01 30.15
N LYS A 371 65.55 -80.56 29.19
CA LYS A 371 66.01 -79.81 28.01
C LYS A 371 64.87 -79.49 27.04
N GLU A 372 63.86 -80.36 26.93
CA GLU A 372 62.67 -80.09 26.09
C GLU A 372 61.76 -79.02 26.72
N GLU A 373 61.50 -79.08 28.04
CA GLU A 373 60.70 -78.05 28.73
C GLU A 373 61.34 -76.65 28.69
N ILE A 374 62.67 -76.57 28.77
CA ILE A 374 63.40 -75.29 28.64
C ILE A 374 63.27 -74.71 27.23
N ASN A 375 63.31 -75.57 26.20
CA ASN A 375 63.12 -75.12 24.81
C ASN A 375 61.67 -74.68 24.54
N GLU A 376 60.68 -75.34 25.12
CA GLU A 376 59.26 -74.95 25.03
C GLU A 376 58.98 -73.61 25.72
N LYS A 377 59.56 -73.39 26.92
CA LYS A 377 59.45 -72.11 27.62
C LYS A 377 60.19 -70.98 26.90
N ASN A 378 61.34 -71.24 26.26
CA ASN A 378 62.03 -70.26 25.43
C ASN A 378 61.23 -69.90 24.16
N ALA A 379 60.47 -70.84 23.59
CA ALA A 379 59.57 -70.56 22.47
C ALA A 379 58.36 -69.71 22.90
N GLN A 380 57.79 -69.96 24.09
CA GLN A 380 56.73 -69.13 24.67
C GLN A 380 57.20 -67.72 25.04
N LEU A 381 58.45 -67.58 25.51
CA LEU A 381 59.06 -66.27 25.81
C LEU A 381 59.24 -65.44 24.52
N LYS A 382 59.73 -66.04 23.44
CA LYS A 382 59.87 -65.37 22.13
C LYS A 382 58.52 -64.97 21.51
N SER A 383 57.46 -65.74 21.73
CA SER A 383 56.10 -65.39 21.29
C SER A 383 55.55 -64.19 22.10
N SER A 384 55.85 -64.16 23.40
CA SER A 384 55.44 -63.08 24.31
C SER A 384 56.19 -61.78 24.02
N GLU A 385 57.49 -61.83 23.71
CA GLU A 385 58.27 -60.66 23.23
C GLU A 385 57.70 -60.09 21.92
N LYS A 386 57.28 -60.96 20.99
CA LYS A 386 56.68 -60.52 19.72
C LYS A 386 55.32 -59.81 19.92
N ASN A 387 54.54 -60.24 20.91
CA ASN A 387 53.28 -59.58 21.28
C ASN A 387 53.49 -58.26 22.02
N LEU A 388 54.52 -58.17 22.88
CA LEU A 388 54.94 -56.93 23.52
C LEU A 388 55.42 -55.90 22.49
N LEU A 389 56.16 -56.32 21.46
CA LEU A 389 56.60 -55.43 20.38
C LEU A 389 55.42 -54.85 19.58
N LYS A 390 54.39 -55.67 19.31
CA LYS A 390 53.14 -55.21 18.65
C LYS A 390 52.37 -54.21 19.50
N GLN A 391 52.23 -54.47 20.81
CA GLN A 391 51.59 -53.53 21.73
C GLN A 391 52.36 -52.21 21.82
N GLN A 392 53.69 -52.25 21.71
CA GLN A 392 54.52 -51.05 21.71
C GLN A 392 54.35 -50.22 20.42
N GLU A 393 54.07 -50.85 19.28
CA GLU A 393 53.72 -50.13 18.04
C GLU A 393 52.29 -49.58 18.07
N GLU A 394 51.32 -50.31 18.63
CA GLU A 394 49.96 -49.79 18.86
C GLU A 394 49.97 -48.56 19.77
N ILE A 395 50.73 -48.60 20.87
CA ILE A 395 50.89 -47.44 21.77
C ILE A 395 51.54 -46.23 21.06
N LYS A 396 52.47 -46.46 20.11
CA LYS A 396 53.05 -45.38 19.31
C LYS A 396 52.06 -44.77 18.32
N GLU A 397 51.18 -45.57 17.75
CA GLU A 397 50.15 -45.09 16.82
C GLU A 397 49.02 -44.37 17.58
N ASP A 398 48.60 -44.88 18.74
CA ASP A 398 47.67 -44.20 19.63
C ASP A 398 48.21 -42.85 20.10
N LYS A 399 49.51 -42.76 20.40
CA LYS A 399 50.16 -41.49 20.74
C LYS A 399 50.15 -40.51 19.57
N ARG A 400 50.35 -40.97 18.32
CA ARG A 400 50.25 -40.13 17.12
C ARG A 400 48.82 -39.64 16.86
N LEU A 401 47.81 -40.47 17.15
CA LEU A 401 46.41 -40.07 17.04
C LEU A 401 46.04 -39.04 18.11
N LEU A 402 46.52 -39.24 19.34
CA LEU A 402 46.34 -38.30 20.44
C LEU A 402 46.98 -36.94 20.12
N ASP A 403 48.20 -36.93 19.59
CA ASP A 403 48.89 -35.69 19.18
C ASP A 403 48.14 -34.97 18.03
N LYS A 404 47.49 -35.70 17.12
CA LYS A 404 46.64 -35.11 16.06
C LYS A 404 45.36 -34.51 16.65
N GLU A 405 44.72 -35.18 17.60
CA GLU A 405 43.53 -34.67 18.29
C GLU A 405 43.86 -33.45 19.15
N GLN A 406 44.98 -33.46 19.87
CA GLN A 406 45.45 -32.30 20.64
C GLN A 406 45.68 -31.09 19.74
N ASN A 407 46.34 -31.28 18.59
CA ASN A 407 46.53 -30.20 17.62
C ASN A 407 45.21 -29.71 16.99
N ALA A 408 44.24 -30.60 16.75
CA ALA A 408 42.92 -30.22 16.27
C ALA A 408 42.12 -29.44 17.33
N ILE A 409 42.28 -29.77 18.60
CA ILE A 409 41.70 -29.04 19.74
C ILE A 409 42.35 -27.66 19.85
N ILE A 410 43.68 -27.56 19.79
CA ILE A 410 44.42 -26.28 19.81
C ILE A 410 43.95 -25.36 18.67
N LEU A 411 43.77 -25.90 17.45
CA LEU A 411 43.25 -25.14 16.32
C LEU A 411 41.77 -24.72 16.49
N LYS A 412 40.94 -25.53 17.16
CA LYS A 412 39.56 -25.16 17.51
C LYS A 412 39.53 -24.07 18.58
N VAL A 413 40.38 -24.16 19.61
CA VAL A 413 40.52 -23.13 20.66
C VAL A 413 40.96 -21.81 20.04
N ALA A 414 41.96 -21.80 19.15
CA ALA A 414 42.39 -20.59 18.45
C ALA A 414 41.29 -19.97 17.56
N LYS A 415 40.42 -20.79 16.95
CA LYS A 415 39.24 -20.30 16.22
C LYS A 415 38.19 -19.70 17.15
N LEU A 416 37.98 -20.31 18.32
CA LEU A 416 37.05 -19.83 19.33
C LEU A 416 37.51 -18.49 19.93
N GLU A 417 38.79 -18.33 20.26
CA GLU A 417 39.37 -17.06 20.71
C GLU A 417 39.21 -15.95 19.67
N LYS A 418 39.31 -16.28 18.37
CA LYS A 418 39.08 -15.31 17.30
C LYS A 418 37.61 -14.90 17.23
N THR A 419 36.67 -15.84 17.39
CA THR A 419 35.24 -15.53 17.43
C THR A 419 34.84 -14.76 18.68
N GLU A 420 35.48 -15.02 19.82
CA GLU A 420 35.24 -14.29 21.07
C GLU A 420 35.67 -12.82 20.95
N LYS A 421 36.84 -12.55 20.35
CA LYS A 421 37.27 -11.17 20.03
C LYS A 421 36.35 -10.46 19.03
N GLU A 422 35.76 -11.19 18.08
CA GLU A 422 34.74 -10.62 17.17
C GLU A 422 33.43 -10.32 17.91
N TYR A 423 33.06 -11.12 18.91
CA TYR A 423 31.91 -10.85 19.78
C TYR A 423 32.16 -9.63 20.67
N GLU A 424 33.31 -9.51 21.31
CA GLU A 424 33.68 -8.32 22.09
C GLU A 424 33.64 -7.04 21.24
N LEU A 425 34.10 -7.12 19.98
CA LEU A 425 34.04 -5.97 19.07
C LEU A 425 32.59 -5.60 18.71
N LYS A 426 31.73 -6.59 18.46
CA LYS A 426 30.30 -6.37 18.22
C LYS A 426 29.58 -5.84 19.45
N GLU A 427 29.95 -6.28 20.64
CA GLU A 427 29.38 -5.80 21.90
C GLU A 427 29.78 -4.34 22.19
N ARG A 428 31.03 -3.96 21.85
CA ARG A 428 31.47 -2.55 21.86
C ARG A 428 30.71 -1.69 20.84
N GLN A 429 30.39 -2.23 19.66
CA GLN A 429 29.56 -1.55 18.68
C GLN A 429 28.10 -1.41 19.15
N PHE A 430 27.57 -2.45 19.80
CA PHE A 430 26.21 -2.44 20.34
C PHE A 430 26.07 -1.45 21.49
N THR A 431 27.03 -1.38 22.40
CA THR A 431 27.07 -0.38 23.48
C THR A 431 27.21 1.04 22.94
N LYS A 432 27.98 1.25 21.86
CA LYS A 432 28.04 2.54 21.17
C LYS A 432 26.71 2.93 20.53
N MET A 433 26.07 2.03 19.80
CA MET A 433 24.73 2.25 19.22
C MET A 433 23.67 2.48 20.30
N SER A 434 23.75 1.77 21.42
CA SER A 434 22.83 1.93 22.54
C SER A 434 22.96 3.32 23.19
N LYS A 435 24.19 3.83 23.36
CA LYS A 435 24.42 5.22 23.79
C LYS A 435 23.85 6.23 22.80
N GLU A 436 24.10 6.07 21.51
CA GLU A 436 23.56 6.95 20.46
C GLU A 436 22.02 6.92 20.40
N MET A 437 21.42 5.75 20.63
CA MET A 437 19.98 5.58 20.67
C MET A 437 19.37 6.25 21.91
N ASN A 438 20.00 6.11 23.08
CA ASN A 438 19.59 6.79 24.30
C ASN A 438 19.71 8.31 24.20
N GLU A 439 20.75 8.83 23.52
CA GLU A 439 20.85 10.26 23.21
C GLU A 439 19.75 10.76 22.26
N LYS A 440 19.35 9.94 21.29
CA LYS A 440 18.22 10.25 20.40
C LYS A 440 16.89 10.22 21.14
N ILE A 441 16.69 9.29 22.06
CA ILE A 441 15.51 9.22 22.93
C ILE A 441 15.45 10.49 23.80
N ALA A 442 16.55 10.88 24.47
CA ALA A 442 16.60 12.10 25.27
C ALA A 442 16.35 13.38 24.44
N LYS A 443 16.78 13.43 23.17
CA LYS A 443 16.45 14.53 22.25
C LYS A 443 14.98 14.51 21.84
N ALA A 444 14.38 13.35 21.61
CA ALA A 444 12.97 13.20 21.30
C ALA A 444 12.09 13.63 22.48
N GLU A 445 12.43 13.24 23.70
CA GLU A 445 11.74 13.66 24.93
C GLU A 445 11.78 15.19 25.12
N LYS A 446 12.93 15.83 24.85
CA LYS A 446 13.03 17.30 24.86
C LYS A 446 12.18 17.98 23.79
N LEU A 447 12.06 17.36 22.61
CA LEU A 447 11.19 17.86 21.54
C LEU A 447 9.71 17.69 21.89
N GLU A 448 9.35 16.60 22.56
CA GLU A 448 7.98 16.35 23.01
C GLU A 448 7.57 17.33 24.12
N GLN A 449 8.46 17.65 25.06
CA GLN A 449 8.25 18.72 26.02
C GLN A 449 8.03 20.09 25.33
N LYS A 450 8.84 20.42 24.31
CA LYS A 450 8.64 21.64 23.51
C LYS A 450 7.31 21.64 22.76
N TYR A 451 6.88 20.49 22.24
CA TYR A 451 5.61 20.36 21.56
C TYR A 451 4.43 20.61 22.51
N GLN A 452 4.49 20.08 23.74
CA GLN A 452 3.47 20.34 24.76
C GLN A 452 3.44 21.82 25.17
N GLN A 453 4.60 22.48 25.26
CA GLN A 453 4.67 23.93 25.50
C GLN A 453 4.01 24.74 24.36
N LEU A 454 4.29 24.40 23.11
CA LEU A 454 3.66 25.02 21.94
C LEU A 454 2.15 24.80 21.91
N LEU A 455 1.67 23.61 22.31
CA LEU A 455 0.24 23.33 22.41
C LEU A 455 -0.45 24.24 23.44
N THR A 456 0.19 24.46 24.59
CA THR A 456 -0.32 25.43 25.59
C THR A 456 -0.28 26.87 25.11
N GLU A 457 0.74 27.26 24.33
CA GLU A 457 0.81 28.61 23.72
C GLU A 457 -0.25 28.80 22.64
N GLU A 458 -0.52 27.78 21.82
CA GLU A 458 -1.59 27.80 20.82
C GLU A 458 -2.96 27.95 21.47
N GLN A 459 -3.20 27.28 22.59
CA GLN A 459 -4.42 27.46 23.38
C GLN A 459 -4.55 28.88 23.95
N LYS A 460 -3.46 29.46 24.47
CA LYS A 460 -3.43 30.88 24.89
C LYS A 460 -3.72 31.83 23.73
N LEU A 461 -3.14 31.57 22.55
CA LEU A 461 -3.39 32.33 21.32
C LEU A 461 -4.86 32.23 20.87
N LYS A 462 -5.49 31.07 21.06
CA LYS A 462 -6.90 30.87 20.75
C LYS A 462 -7.81 31.69 21.68
N ILE A 463 -7.47 31.77 22.97
CA ILE A 463 -8.15 32.62 23.95
C ILE A 463 -7.98 34.10 23.60
N ILE A 464 -6.74 34.53 23.31
CA ILE A 464 -6.46 35.92 22.90
C ILE A 464 -7.22 36.28 21.63
N LYS A 465 -7.30 35.38 20.64
CA LYS A 465 -8.08 35.62 19.41
C LYS A 465 -9.58 35.76 19.68
N SER A 466 -10.15 34.96 20.58
CA SER A 466 -11.56 35.14 20.96
C SER A 466 -11.80 36.45 21.72
N GLU A 467 -10.86 36.87 22.57
CA GLU A 467 -10.95 38.17 23.27
C GLU A 467 -10.80 39.35 22.31
N LEU A 468 -9.95 39.24 21.29
CA LEU A 468 -9.77 40.26 20.26
C LEU A 468 -11.02 40.39 19.37
N ALA A 469 -11.60 39.27 18.96
CA ALA A 469 -12.86 39.26 18.20
C ALA A 469 -14.02 39.85 19.02
N GLN A 470 -14.05 39.60 20.33
CA GLN A 470 -15.04 40.19 21.24
C GLN A 470 -14.86 41.71 21.34
N LYS A 471 -13.62 42.19 21.53
CA LYS A 471 -13.32 43.63 21.56
C LYS A 471 -13.60 44.33 20.24
N GLU A 472 -13.41 43.65 19.11
CA GLU A 472 -13.72 44.16 17.78
C GLU A 472 -15.24 44.31 17.57
N MET A 473 -16.05 43.37 18.09
CA MET A 473 -17.51 43.55 18.14
C MET A 473 -17.92 44.73 19.03
N ASP A 474 -17.31 44.87 20.21
CA ASP A 474 -17.63 45.97 21.13
C ASP A 474 -17.24 47.34 20.55
N LEU A 475 -16.12 47.42 19.81
CA LEU A 475 -15.69 48.62 19.08
C LEU A 475 -16.65 48.95 17.93
N ASN A 476 -17.06 47.98 17.13
CA ASN A 476 -18.04 48.20 16.06
C ASN A 476 -19.40 48.69 16.61
N LEU A 477 -19.84 48.16 17.75
CA LEU A 477 -21.03 48.64 18.46
C LEU A 477 -20.88 50.09 18.96
N GLN A 478 -19.70 50.48 19.42
CA GLN A 478 -19.40 51.87 19.78
C GLN A 478 -19.35 52.78 18.55
N GLU A 479 -18.73 52.35 17.45
CA GLU A 479 -18.68 53.09 16.20
C GLU A 479 -20.07 53.31 15.60
N GLU A 480 -20.95 52.29 15.61
CA GLU A 480 -22.35 52.46 15.20
C GLU A 480 -23.11 53.44 16.10
N GLY A 481 -22.82 53.42 17.42
CA GLY A 481 -23.36 54.39 18.38
C GLY A 481 -22.91 55.82 18.09
N VAL A 482 -21.62 56.00 17.73
CA VAL A 482 -21.04 57.30 17.35
C VAL A 482 -21.61 57.78 16.02
N ILE A 483 -21.71 56.92 15.00
CA ILE A 483 -22.30 57.25 13.69
C ILE A 483 -23.76 57.68 13.84
N LYS A 484 -24.52 57.03 14.74
CA LYS A 484 -25.90 57.44 15.04
C LYS A 484 -25.95 58.80 15.75
N ALA A 485 -25.07 59.04 16.73
CA ALA A 485 -24.97 60.33 17.40
C ALA A 485 -24.52 61.46 16.45
N GLU A 486 -23.58 61.20 15.54
CA GLU A 486 -23.14 62.16 14.53
C GLU A 486 -24.24 62.49 13.52
N LYS A 487 -25.06 61.50 13.15
CA LYS A 487 -26.25 61.72 12.33
C LYS A 487 -27.30 62.57 13.05
N ASP A 488 -27.58 62.27 14.32
CA ASP A 488 -28.52 63.06 15.13
C ASP A 488 -28.01 64.50 15.35
N VAL A 489 -26.69 64.70 15.47
CA VAL A 489 -26.05 66.03 15.52
C VAL A 489 -26.14 66.74 14.16
N ALA A 490 -25.96 66.04 13.05
CA ALA A 490 -26.11 66.61 11.71
C ALA A 490 -27.56 67.04 11.43
N ASP A 491 -28.53 66.21 11.82
CA ASP A 491 -29.96 66.51 11.70
C ASP A 491 -30.37 67.67 12.62
N SER A 492 -29.84 67.72 13.85
CA SER A 492 -30.02 68.85 14.77
C SER A 492 -29.41 70.14 14.24
N LYS A 493 -28.25 70.06 13.58
CA LYS A 493 -27.58 71.21 12.93
C LYS A 493 -28.35 71.68 11.68
N ALA A 494 -28.97 70.76 10.95
CA ALA A 494 -29.85 71.10 9.83
C ALA A 494 -31.14 71.79 10.30
N LEU A 495 -31.73 71.34 11.41
CA LEU A 495 -32.87 71.99 12.07
C LEU A 495 -32.49 73.39 12.59
N LEU A 496 -31.35 73.51 13.27
CA LEU A 496 -30.84 74.79 13.77
C LEU A 496 -30.58 75.78 12.64
N ASN A 497 -30.03 75.34 11.51
CA ASN A 497 -29.83 76.19 10.33
C ASN A 497 -31.17 76.61 9.70
N LYS A 498 -32.19 75.75 9.75
CA LYS A 498 -33.55 76.05 9.29
C LYS A 498 -34.24 77.07 10.20
N GLU A 499 -34.05 76.95 11.52
CA GLU A 499 -34.53 77.92 12.51
C GLU A 499 -33.77 79.25 12.43
N GLN A 500 -32.45 79.23 12.25
CA GLN A 500 -31.67 80.45 11.99
C GLN A 500 -32.14 81.15 10.71
N SER A 501 -32.43 80.39 9.64
CA SER A 501 -32.99 80.95 8.40
C SER A 501 -34.39 81.54 8.62
N ALA A 502 -35.23 80.89 9.43
CA ALA A 502 -36.55 81.41 9.80
C ALA A 502 -36.46 82.69 10.66
N ILE A 503 -35.51 82.74 11.60
CA ILE A 503 -35.23 83.93 12.42
C ILE A 503 -34.68 85.06 11.55
N ILE A 504 -33.81 84.79 10.58
CA ILE A 504 -33.32 85.79 9.61
C ILE A 504 -34.48 86.37 8.78
N VAL A 505 -35.42 85.52 8.34
CA VAL A 505 -36.63 85.97 7.62
C VAL A 505 -37.53 86.82 8.52
N GLU A 506 -37.67 86.46 9.80
CA GLU A 506 -38.53 87.19 10.73
C GLU A 506 -37.89 88.50 11.23
N VAL A 507 -36.57 88.54 11.42
CA VAL A 507 -35.80 89.77 11.65
C VAL A 507 -35.91 90.70 10.44
N ALA A 508 -35.84 90.17 9.21
CA ALA A 508 -36.07 90.95 8.00
C ALA A 508 -37.53 91.42 7.84
N ARG A 509 -38.51 90.74 8.45
CA ARG A 509 -39.91 91.17 8.53
C ARG A 509 -40.08 92.28 9.58
N LEU A 510 -39.45 92.16 10.74
CA LEU A 510 -39.47 93.17 11.80
C LEU A 510 -38.72 94.45 11.42
N GLU A 511 -37.66 94.35 10.62
CA GLU A 511 -36.98 95.52 10.02
C GLU A 511 -37.83 96.23 8.95
N ARG A 512 -38.71 95.50 8.25
CA ARG A 512 -39.71 96.10 7.34
C ARG A 512 -40.81 96.84 8.10
N VAL A 513 -41.30 96.27 9.21
CA VAL A 513 -42.28 96.93 10.10
C VAL A 513 -41.68 98.16 10.79
N LYS A 514 -40.40 98.12 11.16
CA LYS A 514 -39.65 99.28 11.72
C LYS A 514 -39.48 100.42 10.71
N LYS A 515 -39.35 100.11 9.41
CA LYS A 515 -39.28 101.11 8.32
C LYS A 515 -40.65 101.68 7.95
N GLU A 516 -41.72 100.90 8.02
CA GLU A 516 -43.12 101.38 7.82
C GLU A 516 -43.59 102.34 8.91
N ILE A 517 -43.16 102.17 10.17
CA ILE A 517 -43.47 103.10 11.27
C ILE A 517 -42.73 104.45 11.11
N SER A 518 -41.53 104.45 10.50
CA SER A 518 -40.77 105.67 10.21
C SER A 518 -41.26 106.43 8.97
N LEU A 519 -41.98 105.78 8.05
CA LEU A 519 -42.50 106.37 6.80
C LEU A 519 -43.86 107.05 7.00
N LYS A 520 -44.75 106.51 7.84
CA LYS A 520 -46.04 107.14 8.18
C LYS A 520 -45.94 108.46 8.98
N HIS A 521 -44.76 108.78 9.54
CA HIS A 521 -44.51 110.03 10.27
C HIS A 521 -43.89 111.16 9.39
N LYS A 522 -43.42 110.85 8.17
CA LYS A 522 -42.85 111.83 7.22
C LYS A 522 -43.73 112.09 5.98
N GLU A 523 -44.76 111.27 5.80
CA GLU A 523 -45.79 111.39 4.74
C GLU A 523 -46.87 112.46 5.06
N ALA A 524 -46.82 113.09 6.24
CA ALA A 524 -47.72 114.18 6.66
C ALA A 524 -47.24 115.60 6.29
N ILE A 525 -46.01 115.79 5.77
CA ILE A 525 -45.44 117.15 5.56
C ILE A 525 -44.99 117.42 4.11
N ARG A 526 -44.95 116.45 3.20
CA ARG A 526 -44.45 116.69 1.82
C ARG A 526 -45.26 116.06 0.69
N LEU A 527 -46.54 115.78 0.94
CA LEU A 527 -47.55 115.42 -0.06
C LEU A 527 -48.37 116.63 -0.54
N SER A 528 -47.91 117.87 -0.31
CA SER A 528 -48.67 119.05 -0.75
C SER A 528 -48.34 119.53 -2.17
N GLU A 529 -47.11 119.48 -2.71
CA GLU A 529 -46.84 120.37 -3.87
C GLU A 529 -45.96 119.91 -5.05
N GLU A 530 -45.27 118.76 -5.06
CA GLU A 530 -44.21 118.57 -6.09
C GLU A 530 -44.19 117.26 -6.91
N THR A 531 -45.18 116.37 -6.74
CA THR A 531 -45.25 115.09 -7.48
C THR A 531 -46.23 115.09 -8.66
N ALA A 532 -47.01 116.16 -8.86
CA ALA A 532 -48.04 116.22 -9.91
C ALA A 532 -47.53 116.53 -11.34
N ARG A 533 -46.23 116.81 -11.56
CA ARG A 533 -45.75 117.28 -12.87
C ARG A 533 -44.68 116.43 -13.58
N LYS A 534 -44.07 115.41 -12.96
CA LYS A 534 -42.98 114.64 -13.60
C LYS A 534 -43.24 113.14 -13.85
N GLU A 535 -44.41 112.62 -13.47
CA GLU A 535 -44.74 111.18 -13.61
C GLU A 535 -45.45 110.79 -14.92
N LYS A 536 -45.81 111.77 -15.78
CA LYS A 536 -46.48 111.51 -17.07
C LYS A 536 -45.54 111.22 -18.25
N GLU A 537 -44.23 111.37 -18.08
CA GLU A 537 -43.27 111.34 -19.20
C GLU A 537 -42.36 110.09 -19.21
N LEU A 538 -42.25 109.36 -18.09
CA LEU A 538 -41.40 108.16 -17.95
C LEU A 538 -42.11 106.83 -18.30
N LYS A 539 -43.44 106.77 -18.23
CA LYS A 539 -44.24 105.53 -18.49
C LYS A 539 -44.36 105.11 -19.96
N ARG A 540 -43.81 105.85 -20.93
CA ARG A 540 -43.93 105.51 -22.37
C ARG A 540 -42.67 104.87 -22.99
N ARG A 541 -41.56 104.75 -22.25
CA ARG A 541 -40.27 104.24 -22.79
C ARG A 541 -39.81 102.88 -22.27
N GLU A 542 -40.39 102.35 -21.19
CA GLU A 542 -39.95 101.07 -20.58
C GLU A 542 -40.71 99.82 -21.09
N GLU A 543 -41.79 99.97 -21.85
CA GLU A 543 -42.67 98.84 -22.25
C GLU A 543 -42.23 98.10 -23.54
N TYR A 544 -41.16 98.52 -24.22
CA TYR A 544 -40.73 97.94 -25.51
C TYR A 544 -39.47 97.04 -25.46
N LEU A 545 -38.80 96.88 -24.30
CA LEU A 545 -37.51 96.17 -24.22
C LEU A 545 -37.49 94.90 -23.32
N LEU A 546 -38.52 94.65 -22.49
CA LEU A 546 -38.55 93.52 -21.56
C LEU A 546 -38.67 92.10 -22.17
N PRO A 547 -39.35 91.84 -23.32
CA PRO A 547 -39.52 90.47 -23.84
C PRO A 547 -38.25 89.81 -24.40
N TYR A 548 -37.20 90.60 -24.67
CA TYR A 548 -35.97 90.11 -25.31
C TYR A 548 -34.87 89.78 -24.31
N GLU A 549 -34.82 90.45 -23.15
CA GLU A 549 -33.85 90.13 -22.08
C GLU A 549 -34.19 88.83 -21.34
N GLU A 550 -35.47 88.51 -21.15
CA GLU A 550 -35.89 87.26 -20.49
C GLU A 550 -35.61 86.02 -21.34
N LYS A 551 -35.76 86.12 -22.67
CA LYS A 551 -35.42 85.03 -23.59
C LYS A 551 -33.90 84.78 -23.67
N ALA A 552 -33.09 85.83 -23.56
CA ALA A 552 -31.63 85.71 -23.53
C ALA A 552 -31.15 85.01 -22.24
N LYS A 553 -31.68 85.40 -21.08
CA LYS A 553 -31.33 84.76 -19.79
C LYS A 553 -31.74 83.29 -19.71
N ALA A 554 -32.92 82.93 -20.24
CA ALA A 554 -33.38 81.54 -20.27
C ALA A 554 -32.53 80.63 -21.18
N ILE A 555 -31.95 81.17 -22.26
CA ILE A 555 -31.02 80.42 -23.12
C ILE A 555 -29.66 80.25 -22.44
N GLU A 556 -29.20 81.28 -21.71
CA GLU A 556 -27.92 81.25 -21.00
C GLU A 556 -27.92 80.25 -19.82
N GLU A 557 -29.02 80.15 -19.06
CA GLU A 557 -29.17 79.14 -18.01
C GLU A 557 -29.25 77.72 -18.58
N LYS A 558 -29.95 77.50 -19.70
CA LYS A 558 -29.96 76.19 -20.38
C LYS A 558 -28.58 75.77 -20.87
N LEU A 559 -27.75 76.72 -21.30
CA LEU A 559 -26.36 76.47 -21.69
C LEU A 559 -25.47 76.15 -20.49
N LYS A 560 -25.66 76.81 -19.34
CA LYS A 560 -24.94 76.50 -18.10
C LYS A 560 -25.28 75.10 -17.59
N MET A 561 -26.55 74.72 -17.58
CA MET A 561 -26.98 73.37 -17.17
C MET A 561 -26.41 72.28 -18.08
N ARG A 562 -26.42 72.50 -19.41
CA ARG A 562 -25.81 71.55 -20.36
C ARG A 562 -24.30 71.40 -20.18
N LYS A 563 -23.57 72.48 -19.84
CA LYS A 563 -22.13 72.41 -19.55
C LYS A 563 -21.85 71.59 -18.30
N LEU A 564 -22.68 71.71 -17.26
CA LEU A 564 -22.54 70.95 -16.02
C LEU A 564 -22.79 69.45 -16.25
N GLU A 565 -23.85 69.08 -16.97
CA GLU A 565 -24.12 67.68 -17.35
C GLU A 565 -23.01 67.07 -18.22
N LEU A 566 -22.41 67.86 -19.11
CA LEU A 566 -21.31 67.39 -19.96
C LEU A 566 -20.06 67.09 -19.12
N ASN A 567 -19.75 67.96 -18.15
CA ASN A 567 -18.61 67.80 -17.27
C ASN A 567 -18.79 66.58 -16.35
N GLU A 568 -19.99 66.38 -15.80
CA GLU A 568 -20.32 65.19 -15.00
C GLU A 568 -20.15 63.87 -15.79
N LYS A 569 -20.62 63.85 -17.04
CA LYS A 569 -20.45 62.71 -17.95
C LYS A 569 -18.98 62.46 -18.28
N GLU A 570 -18.19 63.51 -18.46
CA GLU A 570 -16.75 63.41 -18.71
C GLU A 570 -16.00 62.83 -17.50
N THR A 571 -16.29 63.29 -16.28
CA THR A 571 -15.75 62.66 -15.05
C THR A 571 -16.15 61.20 -14.92
N LYS A 572 -17.38 60.83 -15.27
CA LYS A 572 -17.84 59.44 -15.22
C LYS A 572 -17.15 58.55 -16.24
N ILE A 573 -16.89 59.07 -17.44
CA ILE A 573 -16.12 58.38 -18.48
C ILE A 573 -14.67 58.16 -18.01
N ASN A 574 -14.04 59.15 -17.38
CA ASN A 574 -12.68 59.03 -16.88
C ASN A 574 -12.56 57.99 -15.75
N LEU A 575 -13.52 57.95 -14.82
CA LEU A 575 -13.58 56.90 -13.79
C LEU A 575 -13.74 55.49 -14.40
N MET A 576 -14.59 55.32 -15.41
CA MET A 576 -14.74 54.03 -16.10
C MET A 576 -13.47 53.61 -16.85
N LEU A 577 -12.68 54.57 -17.34
CA LEU A 577 -11.39 54.34 -17.99
C LEU A 577 -10.31 53.89 -17.01
N GLU A 578 -10.26 54.50 -15.81
CA GLU A 578 -9.37 54.08 -14.72
C GLU A 578 -9.72 52.67 -14.23
N ASP A 579 -11.00 52.37 -14.02
CA ASP A 579 -11.46 51.02 -13.66
C ASP A 579 -11.11 49.97 -14.72
N ALA A 580 -11.24 50.32 -16.01
CA ALA A 580 -10.84 49.44 -17.11
C ALA A 580 -9.33 49.18 -17.15
N GLN A 581 -8.52 50.19 -16.83
CA GLN A 581 -7.06 50.05 -16.74
C GLN A 581 -6.63 49.23 -15.52
N ALA A 582 -7.28 49.41 -14.36
CA ALA A 582 -7.05 48.62 -13.16
C ALA A 582 -7.40 47.13 -13.38
N ASN A 583 -8.55 46.87 -14.02
CA ASN A 583 -8.96 45.50 -14.37
C ASN A 583 -7.99 44.84 -15.35
N LYS A 584 -7.48 45.57 -16.35
CA LYS A 584 -6.46 45.06 -17.27
C LYS A 584 -5.15 44.69 -16.55
N ALA A 585 -4.74 45.48 -15.55
CA ALA A 585 -3.55 45.18 -14.75
C ALA A 585 -3.76 43.95 -13.84
N MET A 586 -4.97 43.74 -13.33
CA MET A 586 -5.30 42.54 -12.55
C MET A 586 -5.25 41.26 -13.38
N VAL A 587 -5.84 41.28 -14.59
CA VAL A 587 -5.80 40.12 -15.51
C VAL A 587 -4.34 39.75 -15.85
N GLY A 588 -3.45 40.72 -16.08
CA GLY A 588 -2.03 40.44 -16.32
C GLY A 588 -1.29 39.81 -15.13
N ARG A 589 -1.70 40.10 -13.88
CA ARG A 589 -1.14 39.45 -12.68
C ARG A 589 -1.65 38.02 -12.54
N GLU A 590 -2.91 37.78 -12.85
CA GLU A 590 -3.51 36.44 -12.81
C GLU A 590 -2.92 35.52 -13.89
N GLU A 591 -2.70 36.04 -15.10
CA GLU A 591 -2.02 35.31 -16.19
C GLU A 591 -0.58 34.93 -15.83
N SER A 592 0.17 35.84 -15.18
CA SER A 592 1.53 35.58 -14.69
C SER A 592 1.56 34.53 -13.57
N ALA A 593 0.60 34.59 -12.64
CA ALA A 593 0.45 33.59 -11.59
C ALA A 593 0.12 32.21 -12.19
N PHE A 594 -0.72 32.16 -13.21
CA PHE A 594 -1.09 30.93 -13.92
C PHE A 594 0.09 30.31 -14.68
N THR A 595 0.94 31.12 -15.31
CA THR A 595 2.16 30.64 -15.97
C THR A 595 3.16 30.08 -14.96
N GLN A 596 3.29 30.68 -13.77
CA GLN A 596 4.14 30.16 -12.70
C GLN A 596 3.63 28.82 -12.14
N THR A 597 2.31 28.66 -11.95
CA THR A 597 1.75 27.37 -11.51
C THR A 597 1.91 26.29 -12.56
N LEU A 598 1.74 26.60 -13.85
CA LEU A 598 2.00 25.63 -14.93
C LEU A 598 3.46 25.19 -14.97
N SER A 599 4.42 26.12 -14.85
CA SER A 599 5.85 25.79 -14.79
C SER A 599 6.19 24.91 -13.58
N LYS A 600 5.56 25.17 -12.42
CA LYS A 600 5.71 24.33 -11.23
C LYS A 600 5.13 22.93 -11.42
N ILE A 601 3.93 22.82 -12.00
CA ILE A 601 3.29 21.53 -12.32
C ILE A 601 4.19 20.71 -13.27
N GLU A 602 4.84 21.35 -14.23
CA GLU A 602 5.72 20.68 -15.17
C GLU A 602 7.03 20.21 -14.52
N SER A 603 7.59 20.99 -13.59
CA SER A 603 8.71 20.56 -12.74
C SER A 603 8.32 19.36 -11.86
N ASP A 604 7.16 19.41 -11.21
CA ASP A 604 6.67 18.34 -10.34
C ASP A 604 6.43 17.05 -11.13
N LYS A 605 5.92 17.14 -12.37
CA LYS A 605 5.79 15.99 -13.28
C LYS A 605 7.12 15.33 -13.62
N LYS A 606 8.18 16.13 -13.85
CA LYS A 606 9.53 15.60 -14.11
C LYS A 606 10.09 14.87 -12.88
N LEU A 607 9.90 15.44 -11.70
CA LEU A 607 10.33 14.84 -10.44
C LEU A 607 9.58 13.52 -10.15
N ILE A 608 8.28 13.47 -10.41
CA ILE A 608 7.47 12.24 -10.29
C ILE A 608 8.01 11.16 -11.24
N ALA A 609 8.25 11.48 -12.51
CA ALA A 609 8.78 10.51 -13.47
C ALA A 609 10.18 9.98 -13.09
N GLU A 610 11.02 10.81 -12.47
CA GLU A 610 12.33 10.39 -11.96
C GLU A 610 12.21 9.46 -10.75
N LYS A 611 11.28 9.77 -9.82
CA LYS A 611 10.99 8.91 -8.67
C LYS A 611 10.34 7.59 -9.07
N GLU A 612 9.51 7.56 -10.09
CA GLU A 612 8.95 6.32 -10.65
C GLU A 612 10.04 5.40 -11.21
N LYS A 613 11.06 5.96 -11.89
CA LYS A 613 12.23 5.19 -12.37
C LYS A 613 13.04 4.61 -11.21
N GLU A 614 13.24 5.39 -10.14
CA GLU A 614 13.94 4.94 -8.93
C GLU A 614 13.19 3.77 -8.26
N VAL A 615 11.86 3.89 -8.11
CA VAL A 615 10.99 2.83 -7.58
C VAL A 615 11.06 1.57 -8.45
N LEU A 616 10.99 1.70 -9.77
CA LEU A 616 11.13 0.56 -10.69
C LEU A 616 12.49 -0.15 -10.55
N SER A 617 13.57 0.60 -10.35
CA SER A 617 14.89 0.01 -10.12
C SER A 617 14.97 -0.77 -8.81
N LEU A 618 14.34 -0.25 -7.74
CA LEU A 618 14.23 -0.90 -6.44
C LEU A 618 13.39 -2.19 -6.52
N VAL A 619 12.24 -2.14 -7.19
CA VAL A 619 11.38 -3.32 -7.39
C VAL A 619 12.13 -4.44 -8.11
N ASN A 620 12.87 -4.11 -9.19
CA ASN A 620 13.70 -5.08 -9.90
C ASN A 620 14.82 -5.67 -9.02
N SER A 621 15.40 -4.89 -8.10
CA SER A 621 16.38 -5.38 -7.14
C SER A 621 15.73 -6.34 -6.14
N MET A 622 14.57 -5.99 -5.61
CA MET A 622 13.81 -6.83 -4.67
C MET A 622 13.38 -8.15 -5.30
N GLU A 623 12.99 -8.17 -6.58
CA GLU A 623 12.67 -9.41 -7.29
C GLU A 623 13.88 -10.34 -7.44
N LYS A 624 15.06 -9.77 -7.71
CA LYS A 624 16.33 -10.55 -7.75
C LYS A 624 16.66 -11.15 -6.39
N GLU A 625 16.48 -10.39 -5.30
CA GLU A 625 16.67 -10.89 -3.95
C GLU A 625 15.66 -11.97 -3.58
N LYS A 626 14.38 -11.80 -3.96
CA LYS A 626 13.33 -12.81 -3.76
C LYS A 626 13.68 -14.13 -4.47
N LEU A 627 14.21 -14.06 -5.70
CA LEU A 627 14.70 -15.24 -6.42
C LEU A 627 15.93 -15.88 -5.73
N ALA A 628 16.81 -15.08 -5.15
CA ALA A 628 17.97 -15.58 -4.40
C ALA A 628 17.55 -16.27 -3.09
N ILE A 629 16.54 -15.73 -2.40
CA ILE A 629 15.94 -16.33 -1.20
C ILE A 629 15.30 -17.68 -1.55
N ALA A 630 14.48 -17.73 -2.62
CA ALA A 630 13.85 -18.97 -3.06
C ALA A 630 14.87 -20.07 -3.44
N LYS A 631 16.04 -19.69 -3.98
CA LYS A 631 17.15 -20.65 -4.23
C LYS A 631 17.78 -21.16 -2.94
N LYS A 632 17.94 -20.31 -1.92
CA LYS A 632 18.48 -20.69 -0.61
C LYS A 632 17.50 -21.57 0.17
N GLU A 633 16.19 -21.29 0.11
CA GLU A 633 15.15 -22.13 0.71
C GLU A 633 15.18 -23.56 0.12
N LYS A 634 15.22 -23.69 -1.22
CA LYS A 634 15.38 -25.00 -1.86
C LYS A 634 16.64 -25.75 -1.42
N HIS A 635 17.74 -25.04 -1.18
CA HIS A 635 18.97 -25.65 -0.69
C HIS A 635 18.86 -26.11 0.78
N LEU A 636 18.15 -25.34 1.61
CA LEU A 636 17.87 -25.71 3.00
C LEU A 636 16.95 -26.92 3.08
N ASP A 637 15.90 -26.98 2.25
CA ASP A 637 15.00 -28.14 2.18
C ASP A 637 15.76 -29.40 1.78
N ALA A 638 16.67 -29.30 0.79
CA ALA A 638 17.52 -30.42 0.38
C ALA A 638 18.43 -30.91 1.53
N LYS A 639 19.03 -29.99 2.30
CA LYS A 639 19.84 -30.33 3.48
C LYS A 639 19.01 -30.93 4.61
N LEU A 640 17.79 -30.47 4.80
CA LEU A 640 16.88 -30.99 5.80
C LEU A 640 16.48 -32.44 5.49
N GLU A 641 16.27 -32.75 4.21
CA GLU A 641 16.05 -34.13 3.76
C GLU A 641 17.30 -35.02 3.91
N GLU A 642 18.50 -34.47 3.70
CA GLU A 642 19.75 -35.20 3.97
C GLU A 642 19.91 -35.54 5.46
N ILE A 643 19.59 -34.60 6.35
CA ILE A 643 19.58 -34.83 7.81
C ILE A 643 18.58 -35.92 8.18
N LYS A 644 17.35 -35.87 7.64
CA LYS A 644 16.35 -36.91 7.91
C LYS A 644 16.82 -38.31 7.48
N ARG A 645 17.52 -38.42 6.34
CA ARG A 645 18.11 -39.69 5.90
C ARG A 645 19.21 -40.16 6.87
N ALA A 646 20.08 -39.26 7.31
CA ALA A 646 21.12 -39.59 8.28
C ALA A 646 20.51 -40.04 9.62
N ASP A 647 19.48 -39.36 10.12
CA ASP A 647 18.78 -39.74 11.35
C ASP A 647 18.11 -41.11 11.22
N ALA A 648 17.49 -41.41 10.08
CA ALA A 648 16.92 -42.72 9.82
C ALA A 648 17.99 -43.82 9.80
N GLU A 649 19.18 -43.55 9.26
CA GLU A 649 20.31 -44.48 9.28
C GLU A 649 20.86 -44.68 10.70
N HIS A 650 20.99 -43.60 11.48
CA HIS A 650 21.36 -43.68 12.89
C HIS A 650 20.35 -44.50 13.69
N HIS A 651 19.06 -44.33 13.43
CA HIS A 651 18.01 -45.12 14.08
C HIS A 651 18.14 -46.62 13.75
N LYS A 652 18.41 -46.97 12.48
CA LYS A 652 18.70 -48.35 12.07
C LYS A 652 19.92 -48.92 12.81
N LYS A 653 20.99 -48.14 12.97
CA LYS A 653 22.19 -48.54 13.73
C LYS A 653 21.87 -48.76 15.22
N ILE A 654 21.06 -47.90 15.83
CA ILE A 654 20.61 -48.04 17.23
C ILE A 654 19.80 -49.34 17.40
N ILE A 655 18.85 -49.62 16.51
CA ILE A 655 18.08 -50.87 16.53
C ILE A 655 19.01 -52.09 16.44
N HIS A 656 20.00 -52.05 15.56
CA HIS A 656 20.99 -53.12 15.42
C HIS A 656 21.81 -53.32 16.70
N ILE A 657 22.32 -52.25 17.30
CA ILE A 657 23.07 -52.27 18.56
C ILE A 657 22.21 -52.85 19.70
N ASN A 658 20.95 -52.42 19.83
CA ASN A 658 20.04 -52.95 20.83
C ASN A 658 19.76 -54.46 20.62
N GLY A 659 19.66 -54.90 19.36
CA GLY A 659 19.59 -56.31 19.02
C GLY A 659 20.84 -57.11 19.44
N LEU A 660 22.04 -56.54 19.24
CA LEU A 660 23.29 -57.14 19.70
C LEU A 660 23.38 -57.18 21.24
N MET A 661 23.00 -56.12 21.94
CA MET A 661 22.94 -56.09 23.40
C MET A 661 21.99 -57.15 23.95
N SER A 662 20.83 -57.35 23.31
CA SER A 662 19.87 -58.37 23.73
C SER A 662 20.44 -59.79 23.57
N LYS A 663 21.18 -60.05 22.48
CA LYS A 663 21.91 -61.32 22.28
C LYS A 663 23.05 -61.50 23.29
N LEU A 664 23.76 -60.42 23.63
CA LEU A 664 24.82 -60.44 24.63
C LEU A 664 24.26 -60.78 26.02
N ASN A 665 23.18 -60.12 26.43
CA ASN A 665 22.51 -60.41 27.71
C ASN A 665 21.99 -61.85 27.77
N ALA A 666 21.46 -62.38 26.66
CA ALA A 666 21.06 -63.79 26.60
C ALA A 666 22.24 -64.76 26.79
N LYS A 667 23.40 -64.45 26.19
CA LYS A 667 24.64 -65.22 26.40
C LYS A 667 25.14 -65.09 27.82
N GLU A 668 25.14 -63.90 28.40
CA GLU A 668 25.52 -63.66 29.79
C GLU A 668 24.66 -64.46 30.76
N ASN A 669 23.33 -64.47 30.57
CA ASN A 669 22.42 -65.30 31.36
C ASN A 669 22.73 -66.80 31.23
N THR A 670 23.14 -67.25 30.05
CA THR A 670 23.54 -68.64 29.82
C THR A 670 24.84 -68.98 30.55
N VAL A 671 25.81 -68.08 30.53
CA VAL A 671 27.07 -68.21 31.27
C VAL A 671 26.83 -68.22 32.78
N ASN A 672 26.00 -67.31 33.29
CA ASN A 672 25.63 -67.24 34.71
C ASN A 672 24.94 -68.54 35.17
N LYS A 673 24.03 -69.09 34.36
CA LYS A 673 23.44 -70.40 34.63
C LYS A 673 24.48 -71.52 34.64
N GLY A 674 25.40 -71.53 33.67
CA GLY A 674 26.52 -72.48 33.65
C GLY A 674 27.42 -72.36 34.89
N LEU A 675 27.63 -71.15 35.40
CA LEU A 675 28.38 -70.89 36.63
C LEU A 675 27.64 -71.44 37.87
N GLU A 676 26.32 -71.27 37.95
CA GLU A 676 25.49 -71.86 39.01
C GLU A 676 25.51 -73.40 38.97
N ASP A 677 25.38 -73.98 37.78
CA ASP A 677 25.49 -75.42 37.59
C ASP A 677 26.87 -75.93 38.02
N LEU A 678 27.95 -75.20 37.71
CA LEU A 678 29.31 -75.53 38.16
C LEU A 678 29.44 -75.47 39.69
N LYS A 679 28.85 -74.45 40.34
CA LYS A 679 28.81 -74.37 41.81
C LYS A 679 28.07 -75.58 42.41
N ARG A 680 26.97 -75.99 41.80
CA ARG A 680 26.20 -77.18 42.20
C ARG A 680 27.01 -78.46 42.05
N VAL A 681 27.74 -78.61 40.94
CA VAL A 681 28.64 -79.77 40.73
C VAL A 681 29.76 -79.79 41.77
N LYS A 682 30.38 -78.65 42.08
CA LYS A 682 31.39 -78.57 43.15
C LYS A 682 30.84 -78.99 44.51
N TYR A 683 29.64 -78.55 44.86
CA TYR A 683 28.95 -78.97 46.08
C TYR A 683 28.67 -80.48 46.10
N LEU A 684 28.19 -81.04 44.98
CA LEU A 684 27.93 -82.48 44.87
C LEU A 684 29.22 -83.30 44.98
N LEU A 685 30.33 -82.84 44.41
CA LEU A 685 31.64 -83.48 44.54
C LEU A 685 32.14 -83.46 45.99
N ALA A 686 31.98 -82.33 46.69
CA ALA A 686 32.31 -82.25 48.12
C ALA A 686 31.47 -83.25 48.94
N LYS A 687 30.16 -83.31 48.67
CA LYS A 687 29.24 -84.23 49.35
C LYS A 687 29.52 -85.70 49.02
N LYS A 688 29.95 -86.00 47.80
CA LYS A 688 30.42 -87.34 47.40
C LYS A 688 31.63 -87.75 48.23
N LYS A 689 32.60 -86.86 48.41
CA LYS A 689 33.79 -87.10 49.23
C LYS A 689 33.43 -87.36 50.70
N GLU A 690 32.51 -86.59 51.27
CA GLU A 690 31.99 -86.85 52.63
C GLU A 690 31.35 -88.24 52.74
N LEU A 691 30.57 -88.66 51.73
CA LEU A 691 29.97 -89.99 51.70
C LEU A 691 31.01 -91.10 51.53
N GLU A 692 32.05 -90.88 50.74
CA GLU A 692 33.19 -91.79 50.61
C GLU A 692 33.93 -91.96 51.95
N GLU A 693 34.18 -90.87 52.68
CA GLU A 693 34.76 -90.92 54.02
C GLU A 693 33.85 -91.66 55.03
N VAL A 694 32.54 -91.44 54.98
CA VAL A 694 31.58 -92.18 55.80
C VAL A 694 31.61 -93.67 55.45
N ASN A 695 31.68 -94.01 54.17
CA ASN A 695 31.77 -95.39 53.70
C ASN A 695 33.06 -96.06 54.17
N GLU A 696 34.22 -95.38 54.08
CA GLU A 696 35.48 -95.89 54.64
C GLU A 696 35.41 -96.12 56.15
N ARG A 697 34.77 -95.20 56.90
CA ARG A 697 34.55 -95.38 58.35
C ARG A 697 33.68 -96.59 58.64
N LEU A 698 32.60 -96.79 57.87
CA LEU A 698 31.74 -97.95 58.00
C LEU A 698 32.49 -99.24 57.67
N GLN A 699 33.26 -99.26 56.58
CA GLN A 699 34.09 -100.42 56.21
C GLN A 699 35.11 -100.77 57.30
N ARG A 700 35.83 -99.79 57.87
CA ARG A 700 36.72 -100.01 59.03
C ARG A 700 35.97 -100.62 60.21
N ARG A 701 34.79 -100.09 60.53
CA ARG A 701 33.97 -100.57 61.66
C ARG A 701 33.44 -101.98 61.43
N VAL A 702 33.08 -102.31 60.20
CA VAL A 702 32.71 -103.68 59.79
C VAL A 702 33.91 -104.61 59.93
N SER A 703 35.09 -104.23 59.45
CA SER A 703 36.32 -105.04 59.60
C SER A 703 36.71 -105.24 61.08
N GLU A 704 36.58 -104.21 61.92
CA GLU A 704 36.82 -104.33 63.37
C GLU A 704 35.81 -105.25 64.06
N LEU A 705 34.53 -105.17 63.68
CA LEU A 705 33.49 -106.04 64.22
C LEU A 705 33.68 -107.49 63.74
N PHE A 706 34.03 -107.71 62.47
CA PHE A 706 34.38 -109.02 61.94
C PHE A 706 35.61 -109.60 62.67
N GLY A 707 36.66 -108.81 62.89
CA GLY A 707 37.83 -109.27 63.67
C GLY A 707 37.49 -109.59 65.14
N LYS A 708 36.53 -108.88 65.75
CA LYS A 708 36.03 -109.20 67.11
C LYS A 708 35.15 -110.45 67.15
N VAL A 709 34.48 -110.79 66.04
CA VAL A 709 33.73 -112.03 65.90
C VAL A 709 34.68 -113.21 65.61
N GLU A 710 35.65 -113.06 64.71
CA GLU A 710 36.68 -114.09 64.46
C GLU A 710 37.56 -114.35 65.69
N GLY A 711 37.93 -113.31 66.44
CA GLY A 711 38.71 -113.43 67.67
C GLY A 711 37.99 -114.12 68.83
N LYS A 712 36.66 -114.31 68.76
CA LYS A 712 35.87 -115.03 69.78
C LYS A 712 35.50 -116.46 69.40
N TYR A 713 35.70 -116.87 68.15
CA TYR A 713 35.25 -118.19 67.64
C TYR A 713 36.38 -119.15 67.21
N LEU A 714 37.66 -118.78 67.35
CA LEU A 714 38.79 -119.68 67.04
C LEU A 714 39.59 -120.11 68.28
N LYS A 715 38.88 -120.66 69.27
CA LYS A 715 39.43 -121.68 70.19
C LYS A 715 38.34 -122.70 70.54
N GLY A 716 38.35 -123.82 69.82
CA GLY A 716 37.76 -125.08 70.27
C GLY A 716 36.73 -125.68 69.32
N GLY A 717 37.03 -126.91 68.86
CA GLY A 717 36.01 -127.93 68.70
C GLY A 717 35.66 -128.33 67.27
N LYS A 718 35.91 -129.59 66.96
CA LYS A 718 35.52 -130.33 65.76
C LYS A 718 34.01 -130.63 65.73
N GLU A 719 33.56 -131.07 64.56
CA GLU A 719 32.37 -131.88 64.22
C GLU A 719 31.09 -131.16 63.75
N GLY A 720 30.57 -131.64 62.61
CA GLY A 720 29.11 -131.79 62.42
C GLY A 720 28.41 -130.95 61.35
N GLN A 721 28.40 -131.47 60.12
CA GLN A 721 27.28 -131.51 59.16
C GLN A 721 26.26 -130.35 58.97
N ASN A 722 26.12 -130.01 57.67
CA ASN A 722 24.90 -129.77 56.89
C ASN A 722 24.14 -128.43 56.88
N SER A 723 23.79 -128.09 55.63
CA SER A 723 22.75 -127.16 55.15
C SER A 723 23.10 -125.67 55.16
N TYR A 724 23.20 -125.06 53.97
CA TYR A 724 22.27 -124.05 53.48
C TYR A 724 22.74 -123.53 52.11
N THR A 725 22.13 -124.05 51.06
CA THR A 725 22.02 -123.46 49.74
C THR A 725 21.20 -122.16 49.83
N LYS A 726 21.83 -120.98 49.82
CA LYS A 726 21.08 -119.72 49.72
C LYS A 726 21.86 -118.47 49.24
N SER A 727 22.83 -118.59 48.34
CA SER A 727 23.48 -117.41 47.71
C SER A 727 23.06 -117.14 46.26
N GLU A 728 22.22 -118.00 45.66
CA GLU A 728 21.78 -117.83 44.26
C GLU A 728 20.41 -117.12 44.14
N ALA A 729 19.69 -116.94 45.26
CA ALA A 729 18.40 -116.22 45.30
C ALA A 729 18.55 -114.70 45.47
N GLU A 730 19.60 -114.23 46.14
CA GLU A 730 19.82 -112.79 46.37
C GLU A 730 20.49 -112.10 45.16
N GLN A 731 21.38 -112.79 44.44
CA GLN A 731 21.92 -112.28 43.18
C GLN A 731 20.86 -112.22 42.06
N ASN A 732 19.87 -113.11 42.08
CA ASN A 732 18.75 -113.08 41.14
C ASN A 732 17.68 -112.05 41.49
N LEU A 733 17.50 -111.67 42.77
CA LEU A 733 16.58 -110.60 43.17
C LEU A 733 17.12 -109.21 42.76
N ILE A 734 18.43 -108.99 42.83
CA ILE A 734 19.09 -107.74 42.41
C ILE A 734 19.07 -107.60 40.87
N LYS A 735 19.30 -108.70 40.11
CA LYS A 735 19.12 -108.71 38.64
C LYS A 735 17.65 -108.50 38.22
N LYS A 736 16.67 -109.01 38.97
CA LYS A 736 15.23 -108.83 38.68
C LYS A 736 14.71 -107.43 39.03
N GLN A 737 15.27 -106.75 40.04
CA GLN A 737 14.93 -105.37 40.37
C GLN A 737 15.54 -104.34 39.40
N MET A 738 16.75 -104.60 38.88
CA MET A 738 17.37 -103.79 37.83
C MET A 738 16.63 -103.93 36.48
N ALA A 739 16.18 -105.14 36.12
CA ALA A 739 15.39 -105.38 34.90
C ALA A 739 13.94 -104.85 34.96
N LYS A 740 13.35 -104.72 36.16
CA LYS A 740 12.01 -104.14 36.35
C LYS A 740 12.02 -102.60 36.22
N LYS A 741 13.08 -101.93 36.72
CA LYS A 741 13.27 -100.47 36.56
C LYS A 741 13.66 -100.04 35.15
N GLN A 742 14.27 -100.91 34.34
CA GLN A 742 14.58 -100.61 32.92
C GLN A 742 13.37 -100.79 31.97
N LYS A 743 12.36 -101.58 32.35
CA LYS A 743 11.10 -101.74 31.58
C LYS A 743 10.00 -100.71 31.93
N GLU A 744 10.14 -99.98 33.04
CA GLU A 744 9.18 -98.92 33.45
C GLU A 744 9.48 -97.54 32.84
N TRP A 745 10.66 -97.33 32.24
CA TRP A 745 10.97 -96.08 31.52
C TRP A 745 10.59 -96.08 30.04
N THR A 746 10.06 -97.19 29.51
CA THR A 746 9.74 -97.32 28.06
C THR A 746 8.25 -97.52 27.77
N LYS A 747 7.36 -97.32 28.74
CA LYS A 747 5.89 -97.49 28.55
C LYS A 747 5.08 -96.20 28.38
N ASP A 748 5.65 -95.02 28.61
CA ASP A 748 4.91 -93.75 28.49
C ASP A 748 5.11 -93.00 27.15
N LEU A 749 5.69 -93.66 26.13
CA LEU A 749 5.84 -93.07 24.80
C LEU A 749 5.38 -93.99 23.65
N LYS A 750 4.23 -94.64 23.81
CA LYS A 750 3.50 -95.23 22.67
C LYS A 750 2.13 -94.60 22.55
N LEU A 751 2.08 -93.46 21.86
CA LEU A 751 0.86 -92.98 21.23
C LEU A 751 0.41 -94.01 20.16
N PRO A 752 -0.90 -94.29 20.04
CA PRO A 752 -1.41 -95.29 19.10
C PRO A 752 -1.06 -94.91 17.65
N PRO A 753 -0.61 -95.87 16.82
CA PRO A 753 -0.06 -95.61 15.47
C PRO A 753 -1.04 -94.91 14.51
N VAL A 754 -2.34 -94.99 14.77
CA VAL A 754 -3.38 -94.35 13.95
C VAL A 754 -3.42 -92.81 14.11
N LYS A 755 -3.06 -92.27 15.28
CA LYS A 755 -3.01 -90.82 15.49
C LYS A 755 -1.73 -90.19 14.95
N LEU A 756 -0.63 -90.93 14.89
CA LEU A 756 0.67 -90.43 14.39
C LEU A 756 0.66 -90.22 12.88
N ALA A 757 -0.01 -91.09 12.12
CA ALA A 757 -0.15 -90.94 10.66
C ALA A 757 -1.00 -89.72 10.28
N GLN A 758 -2.12 -89.49 10.99
CA GLN A 758 -2.92 -88.28 10.81
C GLN A 758 -2.15 -87.02 11.19
N MET A 759 -1.38 -87.06 12.28
CA MET A 759 -0.56 -85.92 12.71
C MET A 759 0.56 -85.61 11.71
N ASN A 760 1.24 -86.63 11.18
CA ASN A 760 2.28 -86.45 10.16
C ASN A 760 1.72 -85.94 8.83
N SER A 761 0.50 -86.35 8.44
CA SER A 761 -0.20 -85.80 7.27
C SER A 761 -0.55 -84.31 7.46
N ILE A 762 -1.03 -83.93 8.64
CA ILE A 762 -1.35 -82.54 8.98
C ILE A 762 -0.06 -81.69 9.04
N LEU A 763 1.02 -82.22 9.63
CA LEU A 763 2.32 -81.55 9.70
C LEU A 763 2.97 -81.36 8.33
N GLY A 764 2.86 -82.33 7.42
CA GLY A 764 3.33 -82.19 6.04
C GLY A 764 2.60 -81.08 5.28
N LYS A 765 1.27 -80.99 5.43
CA LYS A 765 0.46 -79.91 4.84
C LYS A 765 0.79 -78.54 5.45
N LEU A 766 0.99 -78.47 6.76
CA LEU A 766 1.41 -77.25 7.46
C LEU A 766 2.79 -76.78 7.00
N SER A 767 3.75 -77.70 6.83
CA SER A 767 5.09 -77.35 6.35
C SER A 767 5.08 -76.79 4.93
N ALA A 768 4.26 -77.36 4.03
CA ALA A 768 4.11 -76.83 2.67
C ALA A 768 3.47 -75.43 2.67
N GLU A 769 2.45 -75.21 3.51
CA GLU A 769 1.78 -73.91 3.58
C GLU A 769 2.64 -72.83 4.25
N ILE A 770 3.53 -73.20 5.19
CA ILE A 770 4.56 -72.31 5.73
C ILE A 770 5.55 -71.88 4.65
N SER A 771 6.01 -72.81 3.80
CA SER A 771 6.89 -72.49 2.67
C SER A 771 6.20 -71.50 1.72
N ASN A 772 4.95 -71.80 1.33
CA ASN A 772 4.15 -70.94 0.45
C ASN A 772 3.99 -69.51 1.00
N VAL A 773 3.71 -69.36 2.31
CA VAL A 773 3.59 -68.02 2.92
C VAL A 773 4.93 -67.29 2.91
N THR A 774 6.03 -68.00 3.16
CA THR A 774 7.37 -67.43 3.14
C THR A 774 7.73 -66.94 1.73
N ASP A 775 7.49 -67.76 0.71
CA ASP A 775 7.73 -67.42 -0.69
C ASP A 775 6.87 -66.21 -1.14
N LEU A 776 5.61 -66.13 -0.71
CA LEU A 776 4.74 -64.98 -1.01
C LEU A 776 5.22 -63.69 -0.34
N ILE A 777 5.74 -63.77 0.89
CA ILE A 777 6.34 -62.62 1.59
C ILE A 777 7.59 -62.14 0.85
N GLU A 778 8.47 -63.06 0.45
CA GLU A 778 9.72 -62.75 -0.25
C GLU A 778 9.47 -62.17 -1.66
N ASN A 779 8.39 -62.60 -2.32
CA ASN A 779 7.98 -62.08 -3.63
C ASN A 779 7.12 -60.80 -3.56
N GLY A 780 6.90 -60.21 -2.37
CA GLY A 780 6.15 -58.96 -2.21
C GLY A 780 4.63 -59.07 -2.36
N MET A 781 4.08 -60.29 -2.37
CA MET A 781 2.65 -60.56 -2.54
C MET A 781 1.91 -60.58 -1.18
N HIS A 782 1.88 -59.42 -0.51
CA HIS A 782 1.48 -59.31 0.90
C HIS A 782 0.02 -59.70 1.17
N ASP A 783 -0.93 -59.31 0.31
CA ASP A 783 -2.35 -59.65 0.48
C ASP A 783 -2.61 -61.16 0.42
N GLU A 784 -1.95 -61.84 -0.52
CA GLU A 784 -2.06 -63.29 -0.66
C GLU A 784 -1.36 -64.03 0.49
N ALA A 785 -0.23 -63.50 0.95
CA ALA A 785 0.45 -64.00 2.15
C ALA A 785 -0.45 -63.88 3.40
N TYR A 786 -1.19 -62.78 3.59
CA TYR A 786 -2.17 -62.63 4.68
C TYR A 786 -3.30 -63.65 4.59
N ALA A 787 -3.87 -63.85 3.41
CA ALA A 787 -4.94 -64.83 3.20
C ALA A 787 -4.49 -66.26 3.54
N LYS A 788 -3.26 -66.60 3.17
CA LYS A 788 -2.63 -67.90 3.44
C LYS A 788 -2.25 -68.07 4.91
N LEU A 789 -1.71 -67.03 5.55
CA LEU A 789 -1.40 -67.00 6.97
C LEU A 789 -2.65 -67.15 7.84
N LYS A 790 -3.79 -66.58 7.41
CA LYS A 790 -5.08 -66.79 8.07
C LYS A 790 -5.51 -68.26 8.05
N LYS A 791 -5.39 -68.94 6.90
CA LYS A 791 -5.64 -70.39 6.80
C LYS A 791 -4.70 -71.20 7.71
N LEU A 792 -3.42 -70.80 7.79
CA LEU A 792 -2.44 -71.42 8.68
C LEU A 792 -2.84 -71.34 10.16
N LYS A 793 -3.41 -70.20 10.59
CA LYS A 793 -3.97 -70.03 11.94
C LYS A 793 -5.20 -70.90 12.21
N GLU A 794 -6.06 -71.08 11.22
CA GLU A 794 -7.22 -71.98 11.33
C GLU A 794 -6.77 -73.44 11.48
N TYR A 795 -5.71 -73.86 10.76
CA TYR A 795 -5.09 -75.18 10.95
C TYR A 795 -4.44 -75.32 12.33
N TYR A 796 -3.80 -74.27 12.82
CA TYR A 796 -3.21 -74.23 14.16
C TYR A 796 -4.24 -74.43 15.27
N GLN A 797 -5.43 -73.83 15.15
CA GLN A 797 -6.51 -74.01 16.14
C GLN A 797 -6.99 -75.46 16.22
N LYS A 798 -6.93 -76.21 15.12
CA LYS A 798 -7.32 -77.64 15.06
C LYS A 798 -6.28 -78.59 15.66
N LEU A 799 -5.10 -78.10 16.06
CA LEU A 799 -4.07 -78.93 16.71
C LEU A 799 -4.43 -79.20 18.19
N PRO A 800 -4.22 -80.44 18.68
CA PRO A 800 -4.48 -80.80 20.07
C PRO A 800 -3.60 -80.01 21.06
N GLU A 801 -4.17 -79.61 22.20
CA GLU A 801 -3.59 -78.61 23.12
C GLU A 801 -2.31 -79.04 23.86
N GLN A 802 -2.06 -80.34 24.02
CA GLN A 802 -0.99 -80.85 24.91
C GLN A 802 0.30 -81.29 24.20
N GLY A 803 0.65 -80.69 23.07
CA GLY A 803 1.87 -81.07 22.31
C GLY A 803 2.90 -79.95 22.18
N GLN A 804 4.19 -80.27 22.34
CA GLN A 804 5.31 -79.38 21.97
C GLN A 804 5.20 -78.86 20.52
N HIS A 805 4.55 -79.61 19.62
CA HIS A 805 4.30 -79.23 18.24
C HIS A 805 3.38 -78.01 18.09
N LYS A 806 2.32 -77.88 18.92
CA LYS A 806 1.45 -76.70 18.89
C LYS A 806 2.25 -75.46 19.30
N LYS A 807 3.03 -75.54 20.38
CA LYS A 807 3.94 -74.44 20.77
C LYS A 807 4.94 -74.06 19.68
N ARG A 808 5.57 -75.02 19.00
CA ARG A 808 6.48 -74.73 17.88
C ARG A 808 5.75 -74.04 16.72
N MET A 809 4.57 -74.53 16.36
CA MET A 809 3.76 -73.96 15.28
C MET A 809 3.30 -72.52 15.58
N TYR A 810 2.99 -72.23 16.85
CA TYR A 810 2.67 -70.87 17.29
C TYR A 810 3.83 -69.90 17.02
N TYR A 811 5.06 -70.27 17.37
CA TYR A 811 6.22 -69.41 17.13
C TYR A 811 6.51 -69.21 15.64
N VAL A 812 6.30 -70.23 14.81
CA VAL A 812 6.47 -70.10 13.35
C VAL A 812 5.42 -69.16 12.76
N ILE A 813 4.16 -69.25 13.18
CA ILE A 813 3.11 -68.31 12.76
C ILE A 813 3.45 -66.88 13.18
N LEU A 814 3.90 -66.70 14.42
CA LEU A 814 4.30 -65.38 14.95
C LEU A 814 5.50 -64.79 14.18
N GLU A 815 6.47 -65.62 13.80
CA GLU A 815 7.61 -65.22 12.99
C GLU A 815 7.18 -64.74 11.59
N LEU A 816 6.27 -65.48 10.94
CA LEU A 816 5.71 -65.10 9.63
C LEU A 816 4.89 -63.80 9.70
N GLU A 817 4.09 -63.61 10.75
CA GLU A 817 3.37 -62.34 10.97
C GLU A 817 4.31 -61.16 11.10
N ASN A 818 5.40 -61.32 11.85
CA ASN A 818 6.39 -60.27 12.02
C ASN A 818 7.13 -59.98 10.70
N LYS A 819 7.52 -61.02 9.95
CA LYS A 819 8.14 -60.84 8.63
C LYS A 819 7.22 -60.10 7.67
N LEU A 820 5.94 -60.44 7.63
CA LEU A 820 4.96 -59.80 6.76
C LEU A 820 4.77 -58.31 7.12
N LYS A 821 4.62 -57.98 8.41
CA LYS A 821 4.54 -56.58 8.89
C LYS A 821 5.79 -55.77 8.56
N MET A 822 6.98 -56.35 8.71
CA MET A 822 8.24 -55.69 8.39
C MET A 822 8.40 -55.45 6.89
N ALA A 823 7.89 -56.37 6.05
CA ALA A 823 7.90 -56.22 4.61
C ALA A 823 6.95 -55.11 4.14
N GLU A 824 5.74 -54.98 4.72
CA GLU A 824 4.81 -53.88 4.41
C GLU A 824 5.38 -52.49 4.73
N VAL A 825 6.13 -52.38 5.82
CA VAL A 825 6.82 -51.12 6.20
C VAL A 825 7.99 -50.78 5.27
N SER A 826 8.49 -51.75 4.49
CA SER A 826 9.60 -51.54 3.55
C SER A 826 9.14 -51.12 2.14
N VAL A 827 7.84 -51.27 1.83
CA VAL A 827 7.25 -50.94 0.51
C VAL A 827 6.49 -49.60 0.54
N ASN A 828 6.05 -49.14 1.72
CA ASN A 828 5.52 -47.79 1.96
C ASN A 828 6.64 -46.82 2.34
#